data_AF-A0A4P9VFR6-F1
#
_entry.id   AF-A0A4P9VFR6-F1
#
_cell.length_a   1.000
_cell.length_b   1.000
_cell.length_c   1.000
_cell.angle_alpha   90.00
_cell.angle_beta   90.00
_cell.angle_gamma   90.00
#
_symmetry.space_group_name_H-M   'P 1'
#
loop_
_entity.id
_entity.type
_entity.pdbx_description
1 polymer ?
#
loop_
_entity_poly.entity_id
_entity_poly.type
_entity_poly.pdbx_seq_one_letter_code
_entity_poly.pdbx_strand_id
1 'polypeptide(L)'
;MSEEDQLKYYKTNYHLLQQEFNAVETYLHQHQADEWLLSGYAGIETQLERLNTIQHDITGKKTEKQVCISRFDTTKQALKSINEEIKHISQKQSQVEHSIQLKQQELETLLNGRLVREYLAEREALYREMVLLQKISDLESERASLEDGKPCPLCGAKHHPYAMGNIPEKNECEKKIADLSILIEKTNLIVEDLNKQEQIKLKYHNEQVEAEKKQIALSGECQQLEKECSVINTQLSCWIQEYEDVKQSICDKLKPIDNIVELQDFNASELRIRLKERMKNWQKQKQKKEILAQQKNDCESKVKTITAILETHSLSLKEKQVELSKLQVELETLKNERHVLFGVKKADQEEQRLTESLADAELSEKQARTSYISVQQQLRISESRISSLKTQITNKKSVLNKKAYEFKALLAKSLFPDEQVFIDARLSIEARNKLQDKEHELERKRAELEHKKKDREVRLATEVRKSITSLTLDQLESQQKGYDDTFSQLRDNIAELKHQLTENSEARERVKEKDNEIEAQKNECLRWQNLHTLIGSVDGKKYRNFAQGLTFERMVSHANRQLEKMTDRYLLIRDEKEPLALNVIDNYQAGEERSTKNLSGGESFIVSLSLALGLSHMASKNVRVDSLFLDEGFGSLDEEALDIALETLAGLQQEGKLIGVISHVTALKERISSQIQVIPQTGGQSVISGYGCKKVLG
;
A
#
# COMPACT_ATOMS: atom_id res chain seq x y z
N MET A 1 -51.54 -31.02 -31.14
CA MET A 1 -51.22 -32.29 -30.45
C MET A 1 -52.47 -32.74 -29.74
N SER A 2 -52.87 -34.00 -29.90
CA SER A 2 -53.94 -34.57 -29.09
C SER A 2 -53.53 -34.60 -27.61
N GLU A 3 -54.49 -34.71 -26.70
CA GLU A 3 -54.22 -34.85 -25.26
C GLU A 3 -53.36 -36.09 -24.97
N GLU A 4 -53.50 -37.15 -25.78
CA GLU A 4 -52.65 -38.34 -25.75
C GLU A 4 -51.21 -38.04 -26.18
N ASP A 5 -51.01 -37.24 -27.23
CA ASP A 5 -49.67 -36.80 -27.66
C ASP A 5 -48.99 -35.93 -26.60
N GLN A 6 -49.75 -35.05 -25.93
CA GLN A 6 -49.25 -34.22 -24.84
C GLN A 6 -48.86 -35.07 -23.63
N LEU A 7 -49.70 -36.05 -23.26
CA LEU A 7 -49.39 -36.99 -22.18
C LEU A 7 -48.10 -37.77 -22.48
N LYS A 8 -47.93 -38.25 -23.72
CA LYS A 8 -46.74 -38.98 -24.16
C LYS A 8 -45.49 -38.09 -24.12
N TYR A 9 -45.59 -36.84 -24.55
CA TYR A 9 -44.52 -35.85 -24.49
C TYR A 9 -44.06 -35.59 -23.04
N TYR A 10 -44.98 -35.26 -22.14
CA TYR A 10 -44.63 -34.95 -20.75
C TYR A 10 -44.13 -36.18 -19.98
N LYS A 11 -44.64 -37.39 -20.26
CA LYS A 11 -44.08 -38.64 -19.70
C LYS A 11 -42.65 -38.90 -20.16
N THR A 12 -42.35 -38.67 -21.44
CA THR A 12 -41.00 -38.84 -21.99
C THR A 12 -40.04 -37.83 -21.38
N ASN A 13 -40.46 -36.58 -21.27
CA ASN A 13 -39.64 -35.50 -20.70
C ASN A 13 -39.40 -35.71 -19.18
N TYR A 14 -40.41 -36.17 -18.44
CA TYR A 14 -40.26 -36.57 -17.04
C TYR A 14 -39.21 -37.67 -16.86
N HIS A 15 -39.19 -38.68 -17.73
CA HIS A 15 -38.20 -39.76 -17.66
C HIS A 15 -36.77 -39.26 -17.94
N LEU A 16 -36.61 -38.33 -18.88
CA LEU A 16 -35.31 -37.72 -19.18
C LEU A 16 -34.80 -36.88 -18.00
N LEU A 17 -35.67 -36.04 -17.43
CA LEU A 17 -35.38 -35.25 -16.23
C LEU A 17 -35.07 -36.16 -15.02
N GLN A 18 -35.75 -37.30 -14.88
CA GLN A 18 -35.48 -38.27 -13.83
C GLN A 18 -34.09 -38.90 -13.95
N GLN A 19 -33.65 -39.23 -15.17
CA GLN A 19 -32.29 -39.75 -15.40
C GLN A 19 -31.22 -38.72 -15.05
N GLU A 20 -31.39 -37.47 -15.48
CA GLU A 20 -30.47 -36.39 -15.13
C GLU A 20 -30.46 -36.09 -13.62
N PHE A 21 -31.63 -36.10 -12.98
CA PHE A 21 -31.74 -35.92 -11.54
C PHE A 21 -30.99 -37.01 -10.77
N ASN A 22 -31.17 -38.28 -11.17
CA ASN A 22 -30.47 -39.40 -10.57
C ASN A 22 -28.95 -39.31 -10.76
N ALA A 23 -28.47 -38.84 -11.92
CA ALA A 23 -27.04 -38.66 -12.17
C ALA A 23 -26.43 -37.57 -11.26
N VAL A 24 -27.12 -36.45 -11.08
CA VAL A 24 -26.71 -35.37 -10.16
C VAL A 24 -26.75 -35.83 -8.71
N GLU A 25 -27.78 -36.59 -8.33
CA GLU A 25 -27.91 -37.16 -6.98
C GLU A 25 -26.80 -38.17 -6.68
N THR A 26 -26.44 -39.01 -7.65
CA THR A 26 -25.31 -39.95 -7.54
C THR A 26 -23.99 -39.20 -7.33
N TYR A 27 -23.75 -38.12 -8.10
CA TYR A 27 -22.56 -37.28 -7.92
C TYR A 27 -22.49 -36.67 -6.51
N LEU A 28 -23.58 -36.06 -6.04
CA LEU A 28 -23.64 -35.42 -4.72
C LEU A 28 -23.44 -36.43 -3.58
N HIS A 29 -23.94 -37.66 -3.75
CA HIS A 29 -23.69 -38.74 -2.79
C HIS A 29 -22.23 -39.22 -2.81
N GLN A 30 -21.62 -39.35 -3.99
CA GLN A 30 -20.21 -39.74 -4.11
C GLN A 30 -19.26 -38.67 -3.55
N HIS A 31 -19.65 -37.39 -3.63
CA HIS A 31 -18.86 -36.24 -3.16
C HIS A 31 -19.51 -35.59 -1.92
N GLN A 32 -20.16 -36.39 -1.07
CA GLN A 32 -20.88 -35.85 0.09
C GLN A 32 -19.97 -35.08 1.06
N ALA A 33 -18.70 -35.50 1.19
CA ALA A 33 -17.73 -34.82 2.03
C ALA A 33 -17.44 -33.37 1.58
N ASP A 34 -17.65 -33.04 0.31
CA ASP A 34 -17.49 -31.68 -0.22
C ASP A 34 -18.60 -30.73 0.25
N GLU A 35 -19.71 -31.25 0.79
CA GLU A 35 -20.76 -30.44 1.42
C GLU A 35 -20.19 -29.58 2.56
N TRP A 36 -19.27 -30.14 3.34
CA TRP A 36 -18.63 -29.44 4.45
C TRP A 36 -17.88 -28.19 3.97
N LEU A 37 -17.30 -28.22 2.76
CA LEU A 37 -16.54 -27.10 2.21
C LEU A 37 -17.39 -25.83 2.10
N LEU A 38 -18.71 -25.92 1.94
CA LEU A 38 -19.58 -24.74 1.93
C LEU A 38 -19.54 -23.93 3.24
N SER A 39 -19.30 -24.59 4.36
CA SER A 39 -19.23 -23.96 5.68
C SER A 39 -17.79 -23.81 6.20
N GLY A 40 -16.93 -24.78 5.89
CA GLY A 40 -15.56 -24.85 6.41
C GLY A 40 -14.49 -24.22 5.52
N TYR A 41 -14.74 -24.02 4.22
CA TYR A 41 -13.73 -23.51 3.28
C TYR A 41 -13.22 -22.12 3.66
N ALA A 42 -14.10 -21.21 4.11
CA ALA A 42 -13.68 -19.86 4.49
C ALA A 42 -12.62 -19.88 5.60
N GLY A 43 -12.79 -20.72 6.62
CA GLY A 43 -11.81 -20.86 7.71
C GLY A 43 -10.50 -21.51 7.25
N ILE A 44 -10.55 -22.47 6.32
CA ILE A 44 -9.35 -23.06 5.72
C ILE A 44 -8.64 -22.05 4.81
N GLU A 45 -9.38 -21.26 4.04
CA GLU A 45 -8.83 -20.22 3.16
C GLU A 45 -8.04 -19.20 3.96
N THR A 46 -8.56 -18.75 5.11
CA THR A 46 -7.82 -17.85 6.01
C THR A 46 -6.55 -18.50 6.57
N GLN A 47 -6.61 -19.79 6.92
CA GLN A 47 -5.45 -20.52 7.42
C GLN A 47 -4.38 -20.74 6.32
N LEU A 48 -4.79 -21.01 5.08
CA LEU A 48 -3.89 -21.14 3.92
C LEU A 48 -3.24 -19.80 3.55
N GLU A 49 -3.99 -18.70 3.63
CA GLU A 49 -3.43 -17.36 3.45
C GLU A 49 -2.40 -17.04 4.55
N ARG A 50 -2.72 -17.36 5.82
CA ARG A 50 -1.76 -17.22 6.93
C ARG A 50 -0.49 -18.06 6.72
N LEU A 51 -0.60 -19.31 6.24
CA LEU A 51 0.58 -20.13 5.92
C LEU A 51 1.48 -19.49 4.86
N ASN A 52 0.89 -18.91 3.81
CA ASN A 52 1.65 -18.20 2.78
C ASN A 52 2.37 -16.97 3.36
N THR A 53 1.72 -16.21 4.24
CA THR A 53 2.35 -15.08 4.93
C THR A 53 3.51 -15.54 5.81
N ILE A 54 3.30 -16.56 6.66
CA ILE A 54 4.34 -17.11 7.53
C ILE A 54 5.51 -17.66 6.68
N GLN A 55 5.23 -18.33 5.56
CA GLN A 55 6.27 -18.84 4.68
C GLN A 55 7.11 -17.71 4.07
N HIS A 56 6.49 -16.60 3.66
CA HIS A 56 7.18 -15.41 3.19
C HIS A 56 8.06 -14.80 4.29
N ASP A 57 7.53 -14.65 5.49
CA ASP A 57 8.25 -14.12 6.65
C ASP A 57 9.44 -15.01 7.03
N ILE A 58 9.27 -16.33 7.04
CA ILE A 58 10.37 -17.30 7.25
C ILE A 58 11.46 -17.11 6.19
N THR A 59 11.10 -16.98 4.90
CA THR A 59 12.09 -16.76 3.85
C THR A 59 12.84 -15.45 4.03
N GLY A 60 12.15 -14.35 4.36
CA GLY A 60 12.77 -13.05 4.67
C GLY A 60 13.69 -13.11 5.90
N LYS A 61 13.29 -13.81 6.96
CA LYS A 61 14.15 -13.96 8.14
C LYS A 61 15.34 -14.90 7.90
N LYS A 62 15.21 -15.90 7.03
CA LYS A 62 16.35 -16.74 6.62
C LYS A 62 17.41 -15.93 5.88
N THR A 63 17.00 -15.01 5.00
CA THR A 63 17.95 -14.13 4.30
C THR A 63 18.60 -13.14 5.26
N GLU A 64 17.84 -12.51 6.16
CA GLU A 64 18.40 -11.67 7.23
C GLU A 64 19.40 -12.44 8.12
N LYS A 65 19.09 -13.68 8.50
CA LYS A 65 19.99 -14.55 9.26
C LYS A 65 21.29 -14.79 8.50
N GLN A 66 21.24 -15.09 7.20
CA GLN A 66 22.45 -15.28 6.39
C GLN A 66 23.31 -14.01 6.34
N VAL A 67 22.70 -12.84 6.24
CA VAL A 67 23.41 -11.55 6.29
C VAL A 67 24.02 -11.28 7.68
N CYS A 68 23.30 -11.59 8.76
CA CYS A 68 23.83 -11.46 10.13
C CYS A 68 25.05 -12.37 10.33
N ILE A 69 24.95 -13.64 9.92
CA ILE A 69 26.03 -14.62 10.05
C ILE A 69 27.25 -14.20 9.23
N SER A 70 27.08 -13.76 7.98
CA SER A 70 28.22 -13.35 7.15
C SER A 70 28.93 -12.13 7.74
N ARG A 71 28.20 -11.14 8.27
CA ARG A 71 28.78 -10.00 9.00
C ARG A 71 29.53 -10.47 10.24
N PHE A 72 28.91 -11.31 11.06
CA PHE A 72 29.55 -11.86 12.25
C PHE A 72 30.86 -12.60 11.93
N ASP A 73 30.87 -13.43 10.90
CA ASP A 73 32.08 -14.16 10.48
C ASP A 73 33.18 -13.21 9.99
N THR A 74 32.84 -12.16 9.23
CA THR A 74 33.82 -11.15 8.79
C THR A 74 34.41 -10.36 9.96
N THR A 75 33.59 -9.92 10.90
CA THR A 75 34.04 -9.19 12.10
C THR A 75 34.89 -10.09 13.00
N LYS A 76 34.52 -11.37 13.12
CA LYS A 76 35.28 -12.37 13.89
C LYS A 76 36.64 -12.68 13.25
N GLN A 77 36.74 -12.69 11.93
CA GLN A 77 38.03 -12.80 11.23
C GLN A 77 38.90 -11.57 11.45
N ALA A 78 38.33 -10.36 11.37
CA ALA A 78 39.05 -9.12 11.67
C ALA A 78 39.56 -9.10 13.12
N LEU A 79 38.76 -9.54 14.09
CA LEU A 79 39.16 -9.65 15.50
C LEU A 79 40.34 -10.62 15.67
N LYS A 80 40.34 -11.77 14.98
CA LYS A 80 41.48 -12.71 14.99
C LYS A 80 42.76 -12.05 14.47
N SER A 81 42.67 -11.32 13.35
CA SER A 81 43.81 -10.61 12.77
C SER A 81 44.38 -9.57 13.74
N ILE A 82 43.53 -8.79 14.42
CA ILE A 82 43.99 -7.80 15.40
C ILE A 82 44.62 -8.46 16.62
N ASN A 83 44.06 -9.57 17.11
CA ASN A 83 44.67 -10.33 18.21
C ASN A 83 46.07 -10.85 17.85
N GLU A 84 46.29 -11.28 16.61
CA GLU A 84 47.62 -11.67 16.12
C GLU A 84 48.57 -10.48 16.01
N GLU A 85 48.08 -9.32 15.56
CA GLU A 85 48.84 -8.06 15.52
C GLU A 85 49.30 -7.62 16.92
N ILE A 86 48.39 -7.58 17.90
CA ILE A 86 48.71 -7.25 19.30
C ILE A 86 49.78 -8.21 19.85
N LYS A 87 49.64 -9.50 19.57
CA LYS A 87 50.63 -10.51 19.98
C LYS A 87 52.01 -10.22 19.37
N HIS A 88 52.08 -9.86 18.09
CA HIS A 88 53.32 -9.47 17.43
C HIS A 88 53.93 -8.18 17.99
N ILE A 89 53.11 -7.16 18.28
CA ILE A 89 53.58 -5.90 18.86
C ILE A 89 54.13 -6.14 20.27
N SER A 90 53.42 -6.91 21.11
CA SER A 90 53.89 -7.25 22.46
C SER A 90 55.24 -8.00 22.46
N GLN A 91 55.46 -8.89 21.47
CA GLN A 91 56.74 -9.56 21.30
C GLN A 91 57.87 -8.58 20.97
N LYS A 92 57.66 -7.67 20.00
CA LYS A 92 58.64 -6.63 19.64
C LYS A 92 58.94 -5.71 20.82
N GLN A 93 57.92 -5.32 21.57
CA GLN A 93 58.10 -4.49 22.76
C GLN A 93 58.96 -5.20 23.82
N SER A 94 58.73 -6.49 24.08
CA SER A 94 59.55 -7.27 25.01
C SER A 94 61.02 -7.38 24.56
N GLN A 95 61.28 -7.47 23.25
CA GLN A 95 62.64 -7.52 22.69
C GLN A 95 63.38 -6.20 22.91
N VAL A 96 62.72 -5.07 22.67
CA VAL A 96 63.28 -3.74 22.91
C VAL A 96 63.51 -3.51 24.40
N GLU A 97 62.56 -3.92 25.24
CA GLU A 97 62.66 -3.78 26.69
C GLU A 97 63.83 -4.60 27.28
N HIS A 98 64.05 -5.81 26.77
CA HIS A 98 65.23 -6.61 27.10
C HIS A 98 66.53 -5.95 26.63
N SER A 99 66.54 -5.36 25.43
CA SER A 99 67.72 -4.67 24.90
C SER A 99 68.06 -3.39 25.70
N ILE A 100 67.04 -2.63 26.13
CA ILE A 100 67.21 -1.49 27.05
C ILE A 100 67.83 -1.97 28.37
N GLN A 101 67.33 -3.07 28.95
CA GLN A 101 67.91 -3.63 30.19
C GLN A 101 69.38 -4.02 30.04
N LEU A 102 69.76 -4.69 28.93
CA LEU A 102 71.15 -5.03 28.66
C LEU A 102 72.04 -3.79 28.54
N LYS A 103 71.57 -2.75 27.82
CA LYS A 103 72.29 -1.49 27.64
C LYS A 103 72.41 -0.68 28.93
N GLN A 104 71.39 -0.70 29.78
CA GLN A 104 71.43 -0.12 31.12
C GLN A 104 72.46 -0.83 32.01
N GLN A 105 72.53 -2.16 31.97
CA GLN A 105 73.57 -2.92 32.68
C GLN A 105 74.97 -2.62 32.13
N GLU A 106 75.13 -2.54 30.80
CA GLU A 106 76.38 -2.16 30.15
C GLU A 106 76.83 -0.76 30.64
N LEU A 107 75.90 0.20 30.69
CA LEU A 107 76.16 1.56 31.19
C LEU A 107 76.55 1.58 32.67
N GLU A 108 75.84 0.84 33.53
CA GLU A 108 76.17 0.73 34.97
C GLU A 108 77.58 0.16 35.19
N THR A 109 77.95 -0.89 34.43
CA THR A 109 79.29 -1.48 34.53
C THR A 109 80.39 -0.54 34.00
N LEU A 110 80.12 0.23 32.94
CA LEU A 110 81.09 1.17 32.38
C LEU A 110 81.37 2.35 33.31
N LEU A 111 80.34 2.79 34.04
CA LEU A 111 80.39 3.94 34.94
C LEU A 111 80.86 3.59 36.36
N ASN A 112 80.93 2.31 36.73
CA ASN A 112 81.38 1.86 38.07
C ASN A 112 80.71 2.62 39.25
N GLY A 113 79.44 2.98 39.10
CA GLY A 113 78.67 3.72 40.11
C GLY A 113 78.96 5.22 40.20
N ARG A 114 79.81 5.78 39.32
CA ARG A 114 80.03 7.22 39.18
C ARG A 114 79.12 7.82 38.10
N LEU A 115 78.85 9.11 38.20
CA LEU A 115 78.04 9.82 37.20
C LEU A 115 78.92 10.31 36.04
N VAL A 116 78.39 10.37 34.81
CA VAL A 116 79.10 10.91 33.63
C VAL A 116 79.69 12.31 33.90
N ARG A 117 78.96 13.15 34.65
CA ARG A 117 79.41 14.49 35.06
C ARG A 117 80.69 14.48 35.90
N GLU A 118 80.94 13.41 36.65
CA GLU A 118 82.12 13.28 37.52
C GLU A 118 83.36 12.99 36.67
N TYR A 119 83.22 12.14 35.64
CA TYR A 119 84.28 11.90 34.65
C TYR A 119 84.58 13.14 33.81
N LEU A 120 83.56 13.93 33.45
CA LEU A 120 83.74 15.21 32.75
C LEU A 120 84.51 16.21 33.63
N ALA A 121 84.13 16.34 34.90
CA ALA A 121 84.82 17.23 35.85
C ALA A 121 86.28 16.80 36.09
N GLU A 122 86.54 15.49 36.18
CA GLU A 122 87.89 14.93 36.32
C GLU A 122 88.76 15.21 35.08
N ARG A 123 88.21 15.04 33.87
CA ARG A 123 88.88 15.38 32.62
C ARG A 123 89.19 16.88 32.53
N GLU A 124 88.26 17.75 32.91
CA GLU A 124 88.48 19.20 32.93
C GLU A 124 89.56 19.62 33.94
N ALA A 125 89.57 18.99 35.11
CA ALA A 125 90.61 19.22 36.11
C ALA A 125 92.00 18.84 35.57
N LEU A 126 92.11 17.67 34.92
CA LEU A 126 93.34 17.21 34.28
C LEU A 126 93.77 18.10 33.11
N TYR A 127 92.84 18.64 32.31
CA TYR A 127 93.16 19.64 31.28
C TYR A 127 93.75 20.91 31.89
N ARG A 128 93.18 21.41 33.00
CA ARG A 128 93.73 22.58 33.71
C ARG A 128 95.13 22.29 34.25
N GLU A 129 95.34 21.10 34.81
CA GLU A 129 96.64 20.65 35.30
C GLU A 129 97.67 20.54 34.17
N MET A 130 97.29 19.96 33.02
CA MET A 130 98.14 19.87 31.83
C MET A 130 98.55 21.24 31.29
N VAL A 131 97.64 22.23 31.27
CA VAL A 131 97.95 23.61 30.86
C VAL A 131 98.94 24.27 31.84
N LEU A 132 98.78 24.02 33.14
CA LEU A 132 99.73 24.50 34.14
C LEU A 132 101.11 23.84 33.98
N LEU A 133 101.16 22.53 33.71
CA LEU A 133 102.40 21.80 33.44
C LEU A 133 103.08 22.27 32.15
N GLN A 134 102.33 22.53 31.08
CA GLN A 134 102.84 23.13 29.84
C GLN A 134 103.47 24.49 30.13
N LYS A 135 102.79 25.33 30.91
CA LYS A 135 103.31 26.65 31.30
C LYS A 135 104.56 26.56 32.18
N ILE A 136 104.65 25.56 33.06
CA ILE A 136 105.86 25.29 33.87
C ILE A 136 107.03 24.79 33.01
N SER A 137 106.74 24.06 31.92
CA SER A 137 107.73 23.62 30.94
C SER A 137 108.23 24.78 30.08
N ASP A 138 107.35 25.67 29.63
CA ASP A 138 107.72 26.81 28.76
C ASP A 138 108.62 27.84 29.47
N LEU A 139 108.66 27.85 30.82
CA LEU A 139 109.51 28.72 31.66
C LEU A 139 110.88 28.10 31.96
N GLU A 140 111.43 27.30 31.05
CA GLU A 140 112.71 26.58 31.22
C GLU A 140 113.91 27.52 31.43
N SER A 141 113.97 28.61 30.66
CA SER A 141 115.04 29.63 30.74
C SER A 141 115.05 30.39 32.07
N GLU A 142 113.88 30.66 32.63
CA GLU A 142 113.70 31.34 33.90
C GLU A 142 114.03 30.43 35.08
N ARG A 143 113.73 29.12 34.95
CA ARG A 143 114.04 28.11 35.96
C ARG A 143 115.53 27.79 36.07
N ALA A 144 116.25 27.77 34.94
CA ALA A 144 117.70 27.58 34.93
C ALA A 144 118.48 28.69 35.68
N SER A 145 117.85 29.85 35.89
CA SER A 145 118.43 31.00 36.61
C SER A 145 118.10 31.02 38.12
N LEU A 146 117.40 30.01 38.64
CA LEU A 146 117.01 29.94 40.06
C LEU A 146 118.04 29.16 40.89
N GLU A 147 118.56 29.79 41.94
CA GLU A 147 119.42 29.16 42.96
C GLU A 147 118.65 28.97 44.26
N ASP A 148 118.71 27.77 44.84
CA ASP A 148 117.94 27.43 46.04
C ASP A 148 118.42 28.26 47.25
N GLY A 149 117.49 28.89 47.97
CA GLY A 149 117.76 29.79 49.10
C GLY A 149 117.88 31.29 48.77
N LYS A 150 117.93 31.69 47.50
CA LYS A 150 117.84 33.12 47.08
C LYS A 150 116.41 33.49 46.65
N PRO A 151 115.94 34.73 46.92
CA PRO A 151 114.58 35.13 46.53
C PRO A 151 114.44 35.22 45.00
N CYS A 152 113.40 34.57 44.47
CA CYS A 152 113.07 34.60 43.04
C CYS A 152 112.87 36.04 42.52
N PRO A 153 113.43 36.43 41.35
CA PRO A 153 113.28 37.77 40.79
C PRO A 153 111.85 38.13 40.33
N LEU A 154 110.97 37.13 40.16
CA LEU A 154 109.58 37.33 39.76
C LEU A 154 108.59 37.38 40.95
N CYS A 155 108.82 36.58 42.01
CA CYS A 155 107.85 36.44 43.11
C CYS A 155 108.43 36.45 44.54
N GLY A 156 109.75 36.49 44.70
CA GLY A 156 110.42 36.60 46.01
C GLY A 156 110.43 35.33 46.89
N ALA A 157 109.86 34.21 46.41
CA ALA A 157 109.90 32.93 47.12
C ALA A 157 111.34 32.38 47.23
N LYS A 158 111.66 31.69 48.33
CA LYS A 158 113.01 31.14 48.62
C LYS A 158 113.16 29.63 48.35
N HIS A 159 112.06 28.93 48.05
CA HIS A 159 112.02 27.49 47.82
C HIS A 159 111.39 27.23 46.44
N HIS A 160 112.10 26.50 45.58
CA HIS A 160 111.72 26.29 44.18
C HIS A 160 111.53 24.79 43.87
N PRO A 161 110.30 24.26 43.95
CA PRO A 161 110.03 22.81 43.80
C PRO A 161 110.47 22.20 42.47
N TYR A 162 110.66 23.03 41.42
CA TYR A 162 110.97 22.59 40.06
C TYR A 162 112.30 23.14 39.53
N ALA A 163 113.24 23.59 40.36
CA ALA A 163 114.52 24.14 39.86
C ALA A 163 115.51 23.06 39.35
N MET A 164 115.47 21.83 39.89
CA MET A 164 116.43 20.76 39.58
C MET A 164 115.78 19.59 38.82
N GLY A 165 115.41 19.76 37.55
CA GLY A 165 115.03 18.66 36.64
C GLY A 165 113.80 17.82 37.03
N ASN A 166 113.16 18.10 38.17
CA ASN A 166 112.05 17.33 38.75
C ASN A 166 110.69 17.78 38.19
N ILE A 167 110.58 17.88 36.86
CA ILE A 167 109.34 18.28 36.19
C ILE A 167 108.44 17.04 36.09
N PRO A 168 107.17 17.11 36.53
CA PRO A 168 106.21 16.04 36.28
C PRO A 168 106.05 15.79 34.78
N GLU A 169 106.12 14.53 34.34
CA GLU A 169 106.03 14.19 32.92
C GLU A 169 104.61 14.44 32.36
N LYS A 170 104.52 15.26 31.31
CA LYS A 170 103.29 15.58 30.59
C LYS A 170 102.51 14.34 30.11
N ASN A 171 103.25 13.26 29.79
CA ASN A 171 102.73 12.01 29.25
C ASN A 171 101.68 11.33 30.14
N GLU A 172 101.76 11.49 31.47
CA GLU A 172 100.79 10.85 32.38
C GLU A 172 99.42 11.55 32.37
N CYS A 173 99.40 12.89 32.31
CA CYS A 173 98.16 13.66 32.19
C CYS A 173 97.51 13.47 30.82
N GLU A 174 98.30 13.46 29.74
CA GLU A 174 97.80 13.22 28.39
C GLU A 174 97.16 11.84 28.24
N LYS A 175 97.78 10.79 28.81
CA LYS A 175 97.20 9.43 28.83
C LYS A 175 95.87 9.38 29.57
N LYS A 176 95.78 9.95 30.78
CA LYS A 176 94.53 9.96 31.56
C LYS A 176 93.41 10.75 30.88
N ILE A 177 93.73 11.87 30.22
CA ILE A 177 92.77 12.65 29.44
C ILE A 177 92.26 11.84 28.24
N ALA A 178 93.15 11.12 27.54
CA ALA A 178 92.77 10.25 26.42
C ALA A 178 91.87 9.10 26.88
N ASP A 179 92.22 8.42 27.97
CA ASP A 179 91.44 7.32 28.55
C ASP A 179 90.04 7.79 28.99
N LEU A 180 89.95 8.93 29.68
CA LEU A 180 88.66 9.54 30.07
C LEU A 180 87.83 10.00 28.88
N SER A 181 88.47 10.53 27.83
CA SER A 181 87.77 10.95 26.62
C SER A 181 87.16 9.77 25.87
N ILE A 182 87.90 8.66 25.76
CA ILE A 182 87.39 7.40 25.18
C ILE A 182 86.23 6.85 26.02
N LEU A 183 86.33 6.92 27.35
CA LEU A 183 85.25 6.46 28.25
C LEU A 183 83.98 7.31 28.07
N ILE A 184 84.11 8.64 28.05
CA ILE A 184 83.00 9.58 27.85
C ILE A 184 82.34 9.36 26.49
N GLU A 185 83.12 9.18 25.43
CA GLU A 185 82.61 8.95 24.08
C GLU A 185 81.84 7.62 23.98
N LYS A 186 82.39 6.54 24.54
CA LYS A 186 81.66 5.26 24.66
C LYS A 186 80.37 5.39 25.46
N THR A 187 80.39 6.17 26.53
CA THR A 187 79.21 6.38 27.37
C THR A 187 78.12 7.15 26.64
N ASN A 188 78.47 8.22 25.93
CA ASN A 188 77.53 9.00 25.12
C ASN A 188 76.89 8.14 24.02
N LEU A 189 77.66 7.27 23.36
CA LEU A 189 77.13 6.33 22.37
C LEU A 189 76.09 5.36 22.96
N ILE A 190 76.32 4.86 24.18
CA ILE A 190 75.35 3.99 24.86
C ILE A 190 74.09 4.77 25.27
N VAL A 191 74.24 6.01 25.75
CA VAL A 191 73.10 6.87 26.12
C VAL A 191 72.26 7.26 24.90
N GLU A 192 72.89 7.57 23.77
CA GLU A 192 72.18 7.80 22.50
C GLU A 192 71.41 6.57 22.04
N ASP A 193 72.01 5.38 22.13
CA ASP A 193 71.35 4.12 21.79
C ASP A 193 70.17 3.83 22.73
N LEU A 194 70.33 4.07 24.03
CA LEU A 194 69.25 3.95 25.02
C LEU A 194 68.07 4.88 24.71
N ASN A 195 68.34 6.15 24.41
CA ASN A 195 67.29 7.11 24.02
C ASN A 195 66.55 6.66 22.75
N LYS A 196 67.28 6.15 21.74
CA LYS A 196 66.68 5.59 20.53
C LYS A 196 65.79 4.38 20.84
N GLN A 197 66.24 3.48 21.72
CA GLN A 197 65.44 2.32 22.10
C GLN A 197 64.22 2.70 22.95
N GLU A 198 64.32 3.69 23.83
CA GLU A 198 63.17 4.22 24.57
C GLU A 198 62.12 4.84 23.64
N GLN A 199 62.54 5.58 22.61
CA GLN A 199 61.62 6.10 21.58
C GLN A 199 60.93 4.96 20.82
N ILE A 200 61.66 3.91 20.43
CA ILE A 200 61.08 2.73 19.76
C ILE A 200 60.09 2.01 20.69
N LYS A 201 60.42 1.88 21.98
CA LYS A 201 59.51 1.28 22.98
C LYS A 201 58.21 2.08 23.10
N LEU A 202 58.31 3.41 23.17
CA LEU A 202 57.15 4.31 23.26
C LEU A 202 56.28 4.22 22.00
N LYS A 203 56.89 4.09 20.83
CA LYS A 203 56.19 3.84 19.56
C LYS A 203 55.42 2.52 19.58
N TYR A 204 56.04 1.41 19.97
CA TYR A 204 55.34 0.12 20.06
C TYR A 204 54.24 0.12 21.12
N HIS A 205 54.43 0.83 22.22
CA HIS A 205 53.38 1.01 23.23
C HIS A 205 52.15 1.73 22.65
N ASN A 206 52.36 2.83 21.90
CA ASN A 206 51.27 3.54 21.25
C ASN A 206 50.56 2.69 20.19
N GLU A 207 51.31 1.95 19.36
CA GLU A 207 50.75 1.00 18.38
C GLU A 207 49.91 -0.09 19.07
N GLN A 208 50.36 -0.59 20.24
CA GLN A 208 49.61 -1.57 21.02
C GLN A 208 48.29 -0.98 21.55
N VAL A 209 48.31 0.22 22.13
CA VAL A 209 47.11 0.89 22.66
C VAL A 209 46.08 1.13 21.55
N GLU A 210 46.52 1.52 20.35
CA GLU A 210 45.61 1.66 19.21
C GLU A 210 45.02 0.33 18.76
N ALA A 211 45.82 -0.74 18.71
CA ALA A 211 45.35 -2.07 18.36
C ALA A 211 44.37 -2.63 19.41
N GLU A 212 44.62 -2.41 20.70
CA GLU A 212 43.72 -2.78 21.80
C GLU A 212 42.39 -2.02 21.76
N LYS A 213 42.41 -0.72 21.42
CA LYS A 213 41.16 0.04 21.17
C LYS A 213 40.33 -0.57 20.05
N LYS A 214 40.97 -0.95 18.93
CA LYS A 214 40.28 -1.62 17.81
C LYS A 214 39.78 -3.01 18.20
N GLN A 215 40.54 -3.77 18.99
CA GLN A 215 40.14 -5.07 19.52
C GLN A 215 38.86 -4.97 20.37
N ILE A 216 38.80 -4.00 21.30
CA ILE A 216 37.63 -3.78 22.14
C ILE A 216 36.41 -3.41 21.28
N ALA A 217 36.57 -2.53 20.30
CA ALA A 217 35.50 -2.14 19.38
C ALA A 217 34.95 -3.35 18.59
N LEU A 218 35.83 -4.14 17.96
CA LEU A 218 35.43 -5.34 17.20
C LEU A 218 34.84 -6.42 18.10
N SER A 219 35.33 -6.56 19.34
CA SER A 219 34.79 -7.52 20.32
C SER A 219 33.37 -7.13 20.74
N GLY A 220 33.12 -5.83 20.95
CA GLY A 220 31.79 -5.30 21.23
C GLY A 220 30.82 -5.54 20.07
N GLU A 221 31.27 -5.27 18.84
CA GLU A 221 30.47 -5.53 17.63
C GLU A 221 30.17 -7.02 17.45
N CYS A 222 31.14 -7.91 17.70
CA CYS A 222 30.91 -9.37 17.70
C CYS A 222 29.82 -9.78 18.69
N GLN A 223 29.88 -9.30 19.94
CA GLN A 223 28.88 -9.62 20.97
C GLN A 223 27.48 -9.10 20.60
N GLN A 224 27.41 -7.93 19.96
CA GLN A 224 26.14 -7.37 19.51
C GLN A 224 25.54 -8.21 18.37
N LEU A 225 26.34 -8.55 17.35
CA LEU A 225 25.92 -9.40 16.23
C LEU A 225 25.52 -10.81 16.69
N GLU A 226 26.20 -11.37 17.69
CA GLU A 226 25.83 -12.66 18.28
C GLU A 226 24.44 -12.60 18.94
N LYS A 227 24.16 -11.54 19.69
CA LYS A 227 22.81 -11.31 20.26
C LYS A 227 21.77 -11.14 19.15
N GLU A 228 22.03 -10.33 18.14
CA GLU A 228 21.12 -10.13 17.00
C GLU A 228 20.80 -11.46 16.29
N CYS A 229 21.82 -12.25 15.97
CA CYS A 229 21.66 -13.57 15.37
C CYS A 229 20.89 -14.55 16.29
N SER A 230 21.06 -14.46 17.62
CA SER A 230 20.29 -15.27 18.57
C SER A 230 18.80 -14.90 18.57
N VAL A 231 18.47 -13.60 18.54
CA VAL A 231 17.09 -13.11 18.48
C VAL A 231 16.43 -13.56 17.17
N ILE A 232 17.13 -13.39 16.04
CA ILE A 232 16.68 -13.86 14.73
C ILE A 232 16.39 -15.36 14.77
N ASN A 233 17.29 -16.18 15.32
CA ASN A 233 17.08 -17.63 15.45
C ASN A 233 15.84 -17.98 16.28
N THR A 234 15.64 -17.29 17.40
CA THR A 234 14.50 -17.53 18.28
C THR A 234 13.20 -17.24 17.55
N GLN A 235 13.14 -16.10 16.85
CA GLN A 235 11.96 -15.71 16.08
C GLN A 235 11.69 -16.65 14.90
N LEU A 236 12.73 -17.09 14.20
CA LEU A 236 12.64 -18.08 13.12
C LEU A 236 12.10 -19.43 13.63
N SER A 237 12.52 -19.85 14.83
CA SER A 237 12.02 -21.08 15.45
C SER A 237 10.53 -20.99 15.82
N CYS A 238 10.09 -19.84 16.35
CA CYS A 238 8.68 -19.58 16.62
C CYS A 238 7.84 -19.61 15.33
N TRP A 239 8.29 -18.97 14.26
CA TRP A 239 7.56 -18.95 12.98
C TRP A 239 7.52 -20.32 12.31
N ILE A 240 8.61 -21.10 12.38
CA ILE A 240 8.61 -22.49 11.88
C ILE A 240 7.61 -23.34 12.66
N GLN A 241 7.57 -23.21 13.99
CA GLN A 241 6.61 -23.93 14.81
C GLN A 241 5.17 -23.52 14.48
N GLU A 242 4.91 -22.22 14.37
CA GLU A 242 3.59 -21.70 13.99
C GLU A 242 3.15 -22.19 12.60
N TYR A 243 4.08 -22.24 11.63
CA TYR A 243 3.83 -22.82 10.31
C TYR A 243 3.37 -24.28 10.43
N GLU A 244 4.09 -25.09 11.20
CA GLU A 244 3.76 -26.51 11.34
C GLU A 244 2.43 -26.73 12.09
N ASP A 245 2.15 -25.92 13.12
CA ASP A 245 0.89 -25.97 13.87
C ASP A 245 -0.32 -25.62 12.98
N VAL A 246 -0.20 -24.56 12.15
CA VAL A 246 -1.27 -24.17 11.21
C VAL A 246 -1.42 -25.22 10.11
N LYS A 247 -0.31 -25.74 9.57
CA LYS A 247 -0.33 -26.84 8.58
C LYS A 247 -1.04 -28.07 9.14
N GLN A 248 -0.73 -28.46 10.38
CA GLN A 248 -1.36 -29.59 11.05
C GLN A 248 -2.86 -29.35 11.27
N SER A 249 -3.26 -28.14 11.70
CA SER A 249 -4.66 -27.77 11.85
C SER A 249 -5.46 -27.88 10.54
N ILE A 250 -4.87 -27.49 9.41
CA ILE A 250 -5.50 -27.64 8.10
C ILE A 250 -5.61 -29.11 7.72
N CYS A 251 -4.54 -29.90 7.93
CA CYS A 251 -4.56 -31.34 7.65
C CYS A 251 -5.64 -32.06 8.47
N ASP A 252 -5.78 -31.74 9.75
CA ASP A 252 -6.80 -32.35 10.62
C ASP A 252 -8.23 -32.02 10.18
N LYS A 253 -8.47 -30.80 9.68
CA LYS A 253 -9.77 -30.40 9.12
C LYS A 253 -10.07 -31.03 7.76
N LEU A 254 -9.03 -31.33 6.96
CA LEU A 254 -9.17 -31.88 5.61
C LEU A 254 -9.15 -33.42 5.55
N LYS A 255 -8.64 -34.10 6.58
CA LYS A 255 -8.69 -35.58 6.73
C LYS A 255 -10.03 -36.22 6.36
N PRO A 256 -11.22 -35.65 6.69
CA PRO A 256 -12.50 -36.25 6.35
C PRO A 256 -12.91 -36.10 4.87
N ILE A 257 -12.28 -35.19 4.13
CA ILE A 257 -12.73 -34.72 2.80
C ILE A 257 -11.83 -35.23 1.68
N ASP A 258 -10.55 -35.46 2.01
CA ASP A 258 -9.56 -35.90 1.03
C ASP A 258 -8.54 -36.83 1.68
N ASN A 259 -8.45 -38.06 1.16
CA ASN A 259 -7.47 -39.06 1.60
C ASN A 259 -6.07 -38.84 0.96
N ILE A 260 -5.85 -37.66 0.36
CA ILE A 260 -4.75 -37.35 -0.58
C ILE A 260 -3.64 -36.51 0.06
N VAL A 261 -3.79 -36.02 1.30
CA VAL A 261 -2.75 -35.16 1.89
C VAL A 261 -1.60 -36.01 2.45
N GLU A 262 -0.80 -36.59 1.56
CA GLU A 262 0.57 -36.98 1.89
C GLU A 262 1.39 -35.71 2.12
N LEU A 263 1.91 -35.57 3.34
CA LEU A 263 2.49 -34.36 3.95
C LEU A 263 3.73 -33.76 3.25
N GLN A 264 4.17 -34.32 2.11
CA GLN A 264 5.46 -34.02 1.50
C GLN A 264 5.42 -32.84 0.50
N ASP A 265 4.32 -32.65 -0.25
CA ASP A 265 4.19 -31.56 -1.25
C ASP A 265 3.02 -30.63 -0.92
N PHE A 266 3.04 -30.04 0.28
CA PHE A 266 2.00 -29.09 0.70
C PHE A 266 2.23 -27.72 0.05
N ASN A 267 1.62 -27.49 -1.13
CA ASN A 267 1.52 -26.17 -1.73
C ASN A 267 0.18 -25.51 -1.35
N ALA A 268 0.22 -24.54 -0.42
CA ALA A 268 -0.97 -23.87 0.09
C ALA A 268 -1.79 -23.19 -1.01
N SER A 269 -1.11 -22.63 -2.02
CA SER A 269 -1.73 -21.96 -3.18
C SER A 269 -2.52 -22.94 -4.06
N GLU A 270 -1.91 -24.09 -4.37
CA GLU A 270 -2.52 -25.11 -5.22
C GLU A 270 -3.70 -25.80 -4.51
N LEU A 271 -3.53 -26.09 -3.21
CA LEU A 271 -4.58 -26.66 -2.37
C LEU A 271 -5.79 -25.73 -2.28
N ARG A 272 -5.57 -24.42 -2.13
CA ARG A 272 -6.65 -23.41 -2.14
C ARG A 272 -7.45 -23.46 -3.44
N ILE A 273 -6.77 -23.48 -4.59
CA ILE A 273 -7.42 -23.52 -5.91
C ILE A 273 -8.26 -24.80 -6.03
N ARG A 274 -7.68 -25.96 -5.71
CA ARG A 274 -8.35 -27.25 -5.80
C ARG A 274 -9.59 -27.32 -4.90
N LEU A 275 -9.50 -26.89 -3.64
CA LEU A 275 -10.63 -26.88 -2.71
C LEU A 275 -11.74 -25.93 -3.17
N LYS A 276 -11.38 -24.77 -3.72
CA LYS A 276 -12.33 -23.79 -4.26
C LYS A 276 -13.08 -24.33 -5.48
N GLU A 277 -12.40 -25.06 -6.36
CA GLU A 277 -13.02 -25.72 -7.51
C GLU A 277 -13.99 -26.83 -7.08
N ARG A 278 -13.60 -27.69 -6.13
CA ARG A 278 -14.47 -28.72 -5.56
C ARG A 278 -15.74 -28.12 -4.95
N MET A 279 -15.58 -27.10 -4.10
CA MET A 279 -16.70 -26.38 -3.49
C MET A 279 -17.65 -25.81 -4.55
N LYS A 280 -17.12 -25.11 -5.57
CA LYS A 280 -17.92 -24.54 -6.66
C LYS A 280 -18.66 -25.62 -7.46
N ASN A 281 -18.00 -26.74 -7.76
CA ASN A 281 -18.60 -27.82 -8.53
C ASN A 281 -19.72 -28.49 -7.73
N TRP A 282 -19.52 -28.74 -6.44
CA TRP A 282 -20.56 -29.27 -5.56
C TRP A 282 -21.77 -28.32 -5.46
N GLN A 283 -21.53 -27.01 -5.26
CA GLN A 283 -22.58 -26.00 -5.23
C GLN A 283 -23.38 -25.95 -6.54
N LYS A 284 -22.70 -26.03 -7.69
CA LYS A 284 -23.32 -26.08 -9.01
C LYS A 284 -24.22 -27.31 -9.17
N GLN A 285 -23.77 -28.48 -8.70
CA GLN A 285 -24.56 -29.71 -8.76
C GLN A 285 -25.76 -29.67 -7.81
N LYS A 286 -25.62 -29.09 -6.61
CA LYS A 286 -26.74 -28.86 -5.68
C LYS A 286 -27.82 -27.96 -6.30
N GLN A 287 -27.42 -26.83 -6.89
CA GLN A 287 -28.35 -25.95 -7.61
C GLN A 287 -29.02 -26.67 -8.79
N LYS A 288 -28.25 -27.47 -9.55
CA LYS A 288 -28.80 -28.28 -10.65
C LYS A 288 -29.83 -29.29 -10.15
N LYS A 289 -29.63 -29.91 -8.99
CA LYS A 289 -30.60 -30.81 -8.35
C LYS A 289 -31.91 -30.10 -8.01
N GLU A 290 -31.85 -28.90 -7.43
CA GLU A 290 -33.04 -28.10 -7.09
C GLU A 290 -33.85 -27.70 -8.34
N ILE A 291 -33.17 -27.24 -9.39
CA ILE A 291 -33.82 -26.88 -10.66
C ILE A 291 -34.47 -28.11 -11.30
N LEU A 292 -33.76 -29.24 -11.37
CA LEU A 292 -34.29 -30.49 -11.93
C LEU A 292 -35.47 -31.02 -11.09
N ALA A 293 -35.44 -30.89 -9.76
CA ALA A 293 -36.57 -31.27 -8.90
C ALA A 293 -37.82 -30.44 -9.21
N GLN A 294 -37.67 -29.13 -9.39
CA GLN A 294 -38.78 -28.23 -9.73
C GLN A 294 -39.36 -28.57 -11.11
N GLN A 295 -38.52 -28.72 -12.13
CA GLN A 295 -38.93 -29.10 -13.49
C GLN A 295 -39.62 -30.47 -13.53
N LYS A 296 -39.15 -31.42 -12.70
CA LYS A 296 -39.76 -32.74 -12.55
C LYS A 296 -41.15 -32.64 -11.92
N ASN A 297 -41.31 -31.89 -10.83
CA ASN A 297 -42.62 -31.67 -10.18
C ASN A 297 -43.61 -31.00 -11.13
N ASP A 298 -43.16 -30.03 -11.93
CA ASP A 298 -43.97 -29.36 -12.95
C ASP A 298 -44.42 -30.36 -14.03
N CYS A 299 -43.52 -31.22 -14.53
CA CYS A 299 -43.89 -32.27 -15.48
C CYS A 299 -44.86 -33.29 -14.88
N GLU A 300 -44.64 -33.71 -13.63
CA GLU A 300 -45.49 -34.68 -12.94
C GLU A 300 -46.91 -34.14 -12.74
N SER A 301 -47.03 -32.87 -12.33
CA SER A 301 -48.34 -32.21 -12.17
C SER A 301 -49.10 -32.15 -13.50
N LYS A 302 -48.43 -31.81 -14.60
CA LYS A 302 -49.03 -31.80 -15.95
C LYS A 302 -49.47 -33.19 -16.40
N VAL A 303 -48.67 -34.23 -16.14
CA VAL A 303 -49.05 -35.63 -16.41
C VAL A 303 -50.31 -36.00 -15.62
N LYS A 304 -50.39 -35.67 -14.33
CA LYS A 304 -51.57 -35.95 -13.49
C LYS A 304 -52.82 -35.24 -14.02
N THR A 305 -52.72 -33.95 -14.35
CA THR A 305 -53.84 -33.17 -14.89
C THR A 305 -54.36 -33.75 -16.21
N ILE A 306 -53.48 -34.04 -17.16
CA ILE A 306 -53.88 -34.59 -18.46
C ILE A 306 -54.47 -36.00 -18.31
N THR A 307 -53.92 -36.82 -17.41
CA THR A 307 -54.46 -38.17 -17.13
C THR A 307 -55.87 -38.10 -16.55
N ALA A 308 -56.12 -37.18 -15.61
CA ALA A 308 -57.46 -36.98 -15.03
C ALA A 308 -58.49 -36.49 -16.06
N ILE A 309 -58.08 -35.62 -16.99
CA ILE A 309 -58.92 -35.18 -18.11
C ILE A 309 -59.31 -36.39 -18.98
N LEU A 310 -58.34 -37.19 -19.41
CA LEU A 310 -58.58 -38.39 -20.23
C LEU A 310 -59.48 -39.42 -19.51
N GLU A 311 -59.29 -39.64 -18.22
CA GLU A 311 -60.15 -40.51 -17.41
C GLU A 311 -61.60 -40.00 -17.38
N THR A 312 -61.80 -38.69 -17.18
CA THR A 312 -63.13 -38.05 -17.18
C THR A 312 -63.82 -38.21 -18.54
N HIS A 313 -63.11 -37.96 -19.64
CA HIS A 313 -63.63 -38.18 -20.99
C HIS A 313 -63.97 -39.65 -21.25
N SER A 314 -63.15 -40.59 -20.76
CA SER A 314 -63.40 -42.03 -20.92
C SER A 314 -64.64 -42.51 -20.16
N LEU A 315 -64.89 -41.97 -18.96
CA LEU A 315 -66.09 -42.26 -18.17
C LEU A 315 -67.34 -41.70 -18.85
N SER A 316 -67.28 -40.46 -19.33
CA SER A 316 -68.39 -39.83 -20.07
C SER A 316 -68.74 -40.62 -21.34
N LEU A 317 -67.72 -41.12 -22.07
CA LEU A 317 -67.92 -41.97 -23.24
C LEU A 317 -68.64 -43.28 -22.88
N LYS A 318 -68.23 -43.94 -21.79
CA LYS A 318 -68.88 -45.17 -21.31
C LYS A 318 -70.33 -44.94 -20.90
N GLU A 319 -70.62 -43.86 -20.17
CA GLU A 319 -71.99 -43.49 -19.80
C GLU A 319 -72.87 -43.30 -21.03
N LYS A 320 -72.38 -42.57 -22.04
CA LYS A 320 -73.09 -42.35 -23.30
C LYS A 320 -73.30 -43.64 -24.11
N GLN A 321 -72.35 -44.58 -24.07
CA GLN A 321 -72.51 -45.89 -24.70
C GLN A 321 -73.56 -46.77 -24.00
N VAL A 322 -73.66 -46.70 -22.67
CA VAL A 322 -74.69 -47.42 -21.90
C VAL A 322 -76.08 -46.79 -22.12
N GLU A 323 -76.16 -45.47 -22.22
CA GLU A 323 -77.41 -44.76 -22.55
C GLU A 323 -77.90 -45.13 -23.96
N LEU A 324 -76.98 -45.21 -24.93
CA LEU A 324 -77.28 -45.65 -26.30
C LEU A 324 -77.82 -47.09 -26.34
N SER A 325 -77.21 -48.02 -25.61
CA SER A 325 -77.64 -49.42 -25.61
C SER A 325 -79.01 -49.60 -24.96
N LYS A 326 -79.32 -48.84 -23.89
CA LYS A 326 -80.67 -48.79 -23.31
C LYS A 326 -81.71 -48.30 -24.30
N LEU A 327 -81.44 -47.19 -24.99
CA LEU A 327 -82.32 -46.63 -26.02
C LEU A 327 -82.53 -47.59 -27.19
N GLN A 328 -81.52 -48.37 -27.57
CA GLN A 328 -81.65 -49.41 -28.61
C GLN A 328 -82.58 -50.54 -28.17
N VAL A 329 -82.48 -51.00 -26.92
CA VAL A 329 -83.37 -52.01 -26.36
C VAL A 329 -84.80 -51.49 -26.26
N GLU A 330 -85.01 -50.27 -25.77
CA GLU A 330 -86.32 -49.61 -25.73
C GLU A 330 -86.95 -49.49 -27.12
N LEU A 331 -86.14 -49.11 -28.12
CA LEU A 331 -86.59 -48.98 -29.49
C LEU A 331 -87.01 -50.32 -30.10
N GLU A 332 -86.30 -51.42 -29.81
CA GLU A 332 -86.69 -52.76 -30.23
C GLU A 332 -87.93 -53.27 -29.48
N THR A 333 -88.09 -52.97 -28.19
CA THR A 333 -89.33 -53.28 -27.46
C THR A 333 -90.54 -52.53 -28.01
N LEU A 334 -90.40 -51.23 -28.28
CA LEU A 334 -91.48 -50.40 -28.84
C LEU A 334 -91.84 -50.83 -30.27
N LYS A 335 -90.85 -51.25 -31.08
CA LYS A 335 -91.10 -51.86 -32.39
C LYS A 335 -91.91 -53.15 -32.28
N ASN A 336 -91.57 -54.01 -31.33
CA ASN A 336 -92.29 -55.27 -31.10
C ASN A 336 -93.71 -55.03 -30.59
N GLU A 337 -93.91 -54.13 -29.62
CA GLU A 337 -95.24 -53.73 -29.15
C GLU A 337 -96.11 -53.15 -30.27
N ARG A 338 -95.52 -52.29 -31.12
CA ARG A 338 -96.19 -51.78 -32.32
C ARG A 338 -96.57 -52.91 -33.29
N HIS A 339 -95.67 -53.87 -33.52
CA HIS A 339 -95.92 -54.99 -34.41
C HIS A 339 -97.06 -55.89 -33.89
N VAL A 340 -97.20 -56.05 -32.57
CA VAL A 340 -98.33 -56.79 -31.97
C VAL A 340 -99.66 -56.06 -32.19
N LEU A 341 -99.69 -54.74 -32.07
CA LEU A 341 -100.93 -53.95 -32.16
C LEU A 341 -101.38 -53.67 -33.60
N PHE A 342 -100.45 -53.44 -34.53
CA PHE A 342 -100.75 -53.00 -35.90
C PHE A 342 -100.21 -53.94 -36.99
N GLY A 343 -99.49 -55.02 -36.63
CA GLY A 343 -98.88 -55.93 -37.59
C GLY A 343 -97.91 -55.20 -38.53
N VAL A 344 -98.08 -55.40 -39.84
CA VAL A 344 -97.30 -54.74 -40.90
C VAL A 344 -97.89 -53.37 -41.30
N LYS A 345 -98.99 -52.93 -40.68
CA LYS A 345 -99.64 -51.67 -41.02
C LYS A 345 -98.83 -50.48 -40.49
N LYS A 346 -98.84 -49.37 -41.23
CA LYS A 346 -98.23 -48.11 -40.77
C LYS A 346 -99.19 -47.46 -39.77
N ALA A 347 -98.71 -47.26 -38.54
CA ALA A 347 -99.51 -46.69 -37.44
C ALA A 347 -100.10 -45.33 -37.84
N ASP A 348 -99.29 -44.48 -38.47
CA ASP A 348 -99.71 -43.16 -38.97
C ASP A 348 -100.86 -43.23 -39.99
N GLN A 349 -100.92 -44.28 -40.82
CA GLN A 349 -102.00 -44.43 -41.82
C GLN A 349 -103.31 -44.94 -41.21
N GLU A 350 -103.23 -45.76 -40.16
CA GLU A 350 -104.42 -46.18 -39.42
C GLU A 350 -104.90 -45.13 -38.43
N GLU A 351 -103.98 -44.38 -37.81
CA GLU A 351 -104.29 -43.18 -37.04
C GLU A 351 -104.97 -42.18 -37.95
N GLN A 352 -104.41 -41.85 -39.12
CA GLN A 352 -105.03 -40.90 -40.05
C GLN A 352 -106.43 -41.34 -40.50
N ARG A 353 -106.63 -42.62 -40.85
CA ARG A 353 -107.96 -43.16 -41.21
C ARG A 353 -108.97 -43.08 -40.05
N LEU A 354 -108.56 -43.45 -38.85
CA LEU A 354 -109.42 -43.42 -37.66
C LEU A 354 -109.68 -41.98 -37.21
N THR A 355 -108.70 -41.09 -37.34
CA THR A 355 -108.82 -39.66 -37.00
C THR A 355 -109.73 -38.95 -38.00
N GLU A 356 -109.64 -39.26 -39.29
CA GLU A 356 -110.57 -38.76 -40.32
C GLU A 356 -112.00 -39.28 -40.06
N SER A 357 -112.16 -40.56 -39.77
CA SER A 357 -113.48 -41.13 -39.44
C SER A 357 -114.07 -40.59 -38.13
N LEU A 358 -113.24 -40.30 -37.14
CA LEU A 358 -113.65 -39.71 -35.87
C LEU A 358 -113.98 -38.22 -36.06
N ALA A 359 -113.18 -37.49 -36.83
CA ALA A 359 -113.41 -36.10 -37.17
C ALA A 359 -114.71 -35.91 -37.98
N ASP A 360 -115.02 -36.80 -38.93
CA ASP A 360 -116.28 -36.76 -39.69
C ASP A 360 -117.50 -37.05 -38.80
N ALA A 361 -117.37 -38.01 -37.88
CA ALA A 361 -118.42 -38.34 -36.92
C ALA A 361 -118.62 -37.22 -35.88
N GLU A 362 -117.55 -36.64 -35.35
CA GLU A 362 -117.56 -35.49 -34.45
C GLU A 362 -118.11 -34.24 -35.15
N LEU A 363 -117.75 -34.00 -36.41
CA LEU A 363 -118.28 -32.89 -37.18
C LEU A 363 -119.79 -33.05 -37.40
N SER A 364 -120.24 -34.26 -37.72
CA SER A 364 -121.66 -34.57 -37.92
C SER A 364 -122.47 -34.45 -36.62
N GLU A 365 -121.95 -34.96 -35.50
CA GLU A 365 -122.57 -34.80 -34.17
C GLU A 365 -122.61 -33.32 -33.77
N LYS A 366 -121.51 -32.60 -33.96
CA LYS A 366 -121.40 -31.19 -33.60
C LYS A 366 -122.30 -30.32 -34.47
N GLN A 367 -122.46 -30.61 -35.76
CA GLN A 367 -123.42 -29.94 -36.65
C GLN A 367 -124.88 -30.21 -36.26
N ALA A 368 -125.21 -31.45 -35.92
CA ALA A 368 -126.54 -31.81 -35.44
C ALA A 368 -126.85 -31.17 -34.08
N ARG A 369 -125.88 -31.16 -33.16
CA ARG A 369 -125.99 -30.57 -31.83
C ARG A 369 -126.05 -29.05 -31.86
N THR A 370 -125.26 -28.41 -32.70
CA THR A 370 -125.35 -26.95 -32.91
C THR A 370 -126.64 -26.56 -33.60
N SER A 371 -127.15 -27.35 -34.55
CA SER A 371 -128.48 -27.13 -35.13
C SER A 371 -129.59 -27.31 -34.09
N TYR A 372 -129.53 -28.36 -33.26
CA TYR A 372 -130.50 -28.57 -32.18
C TYR A 372 -130.45 -27.45 -31.14
N ILE A 373 -129.27 -27.10 -30.64
CA ILE A 373 -129.09 -26.02 -29.66
C ILE A 373 -129.52 -24.69 -30.27
N SER A 374 -129.12 -24.37 -31.51
CA SER A 374 -129.50 -23.11 -32.14
C SER A 374 -131.01 -23.01 -32.36
N VAL A 375 -131.69 -24.06 -32.81
CA VAL A 375 -133.15 -24.07 -32.98
C VAL A 375 -133.86 -24.02 -31.61
N GLN A 376 -133.39 -24.77 -30.62
CA GLN A 376 -133.96 -24.74 -29.26
C GLN A 376 -133.74 -23.38 -28.58
N GLN A 377 -132.59 -22.77 -28.80
CA GLN A 377 -132.24 -21.46 -28.28
C GLN A 377 -132.99 -20.38 -29.04
N GLN A 378 -133.19 -20.48 -30.36
CA GLN A 378 -134.07 -19.60 -31.12
C GLN A 378 -135.53 -19.72 -30.69
N LEU A 379 -136.00 -20.92 -30.38
CA LEU A 379 -137.34 -21.13 -29.85
C LEU A 379 -137.48 -20.48 -28.47
N ARG A 380 -136.56 -20.76 -27.52
CA ARG A 380 -136.56 -20.14 -26.19
C ARG A 380 -136.38 -18.63 -26.24
N ILE A 381 -135.51 -18.13 -27.12
CA ILE A 381 -135.34 -16.70 -27.38
C ILE A 381 -136.63 -16.14 -27.94
N SER A 382 -137.28 -16.80 -28.90
CA SER A 382 -138.53 -16.30 -29.48
C SER A 382 -139.68 -16.32 -28.47
N GLU A 383 -139.80 -17.35 -27.64
CA GLU A 383 -140.81 -17.43 -26.57
C GLU A 383 -140.58 -16.40 -25.46
N SER A 384 -139.33 -16.27 -24.99
CA SER A 384 -138.95 -15.23 -24.04
C SER A 384 -139.05 -13.83 -24.65
N ARG A 385 -138.80 -13.68 -25.96
CA ARG A 385 -138.94 -12.42 -26.68
C ARG A 385 -140.40 -12.09 -26.93
N ILE A 386 -141.27 -13.05 -27.20
CA ILE A 386 -142.71 -12.82 -27.33
C ILE A 386 -143.31 -12.44 -25.96
N SER A 387 -142.95 -13.15 -24.89
CA SER A 387 -143.41 -12.83 -23.54
C SER A 387 -142.85 -11.49 -23.06
N SER A 388 -141.54 -11.27 -23.18
CA SER A 388 -140.91 -10.00 -22.80
C SER A 388 -141.35 -8.85 -23.69
N LEU A 389 -141.57 -9.03 -25.00
CA LEU A 389 -142.13 -7.99 -25.86
C LEU A 389 -143.59 -7.72 -25.51
N LYS A 390 -144.40 -8.73 -25.16
CA LYS A 390 -145.76 -8.47 -24.64
C LYS A 390 -145.68 -7.62 -23.38
N THR A 391 -144.88 -8.02 -22.39
CA THR A 391 -144.71 -7.28 -21.13
C THR A 391 -144.09 -5.90 -21.35
N GLN A 392 -143.07 -5.80 -22.21
CA GLN A 392 -142.40 -4.55 -22.56
C GLN A 392 -143.28 -3.65 -23.41
N ILE A 393 -144.16 -4.16 -24.27
CA ILE A 393 -145.09 -3.29 -25.00
C ILE A 393 -146.11 -2.73 -24.01
N THR A 394 -146.63 -3.51 -23.07
CA THR A 394 -147.49 -2.97 -22.01
C THR A 394 -146.74 -1.98 -21.11
N ASN A 395 -145.54 -2.32 -20.63
CA ASN A 395 -144.75 -1.46 -19.75
C ASN A 395 -144.19 -0.24 -20.48
N LYS A 396 -143.59 -0.39 -21.67
CA LYS A 396 -143.11 0.74 -22.47
C LYS A 396 -144.25 1.58 -22.99
N LYS A 397 -145.45 1.07 -23.28
CA LYS A 397 -146.58 1.96 -23.62
C LYS A 397 -146.97 2.81 -22.41
N SER A 398 -146.96 2.25 -21.21
CA SER A 398 -147.17 2.99 -19.96
C SER A 398 -146.04 3.99 -19.66
N VAL A 399 -144.78 3.53 -19.72
CA VAL A 399 -143.58 4.34 -19.44
C VAL A 399 -143.34 5.38 -20.52
N LEU A 400 -143.55 5.10 -21.80
CA LEU A 400 -143.45 6.07 -22.89
C LEU A 400 -144.51 7.15 -22.72
N ASN A 401 -145.75 6.80 -22.39
CA ASN A 401 -146.77 7.81 -22.11
C ASN A 401 -146.37 8.69 -20.90
N LYS A 402 -145.80 8.09 -19.85
CA LYS A 402 -145.32 8.82 -18.67
C LYS A 402 -144.08 9.66 -18.96
N LYS A 403 -143.08 9.12 -19.66
CA LYS A 403 -141.81 9.77 -20.00
C LYS A 403 -141.95 10.80 -21.11
N ALA A 404 -142.84 10.61 -22.08
CA ALA A 404 -143.18 11.65 -23.06
C ALA A 404 -143.87 12.83 -22.37
N TYR A 405 -144.71 12.56 -21.37
CA TYR A 405 -145.29 13.60 -20.53
C TYR A 405 -144.23 14.31 -19.66
N GLU A 406 -143.38 13.57 -18.95
CA GLU A 406 -142.28 14.12 -18.15
C GLU A 406 -141.25 14.88 -19.01
N PHE A 407 -140.88 14.36 -20.18
CA PHE A 407 -139.95 15.00 -21.11
C PHE A 407 -140.55 16.29 -21.67
N LYS A 408 -141.81 16.30 -22.12
CA LYS A 408 -142.49 17.56 -22.49
C LYS A 408 -142.50 18.56 -21.33
N ALA A 409 -142.75 18.10 -20.10
CA ALA A 409 -142.75 18.96 -18.93
C ALA A 409 -141.36 19.50 -18.57
N LEU A 410 -140.30 18.70 -18.73
CA LEU A 410 -138.91 19.10 -18.45
C LEU A 410 -138.32 19.96 -19.58
N LEU A 411 -138.62 19.65 -20.84
CA LEU A 411 -138.23 20.46 -22.00
C LEU A 411 -138.82 21.87 -21.86
N ALA A 412 -140.10 21.98 -21.50
CA ALA A 412 -140.76 23.27 -21.23
C ALA A 412 -140.14 24.06 -20.06
N LYS A 413 -139.42 23.39 -19.14
CA LYS A 413 -138.68 24.02 -18.04
C LYS A 413 -137.19 24.24 -18.35
N SER A 414 -136.70 23.70 -19.45
CA SER A 414 -135.30 23.80 -19.84
C SER A 414 -135.06 25.05 -20.69
N LEU A 415 -133.80 25.45 -20.80
CA LEU A 415 -133.39 26.54 -21.69
C LEU A 415 -133.44 26.14 -23.18
N PHE A 416 -133.82 24.90 -23.50
CA PHE A 416 -133.93 24.39 -24.87
C PHE A 416 -135.37 24.50 -25.35
N PRO A 417 -135.63 25.30 -26.39
CA PRO A 417 -137.00 25.59 -26.85
C PRO A 417 -137.68 24.39 -27.50
N ASP A 418 -136.93 23.44 -28.08
CA ASP A 418 -137.45 22.18 -28.58
C ASP A 418 -136.47 21.00 -28.39
N GLU A 419 -136.94 19.80 -28.66
CA GLU A 419 -136.17 18.55 -28.54
C GLU A 419 -134.95 18.54 -29.47
N GLN A 420 -135.06 19.18 -30.62
CA GLN A 420 -134.01 19.17 -31.64
C GLN A 420 -132.81 19.99 -31.19
N VAL A 421 -133.05 21.17 -30.60
CA VAL A 421 -131.99 22.05 -30.08
C VAL A 421 -131.23 21.39 -28.91
N PHE A 422 -131.91 20.58 -28.09
CA PHE A 422 -131.25 19.78 -27.05
C PHE A 422 -130.33 18.71 -27.64
N ILE A 423 -130.78 18.03 -28.71
CA ILE A 423 -129.99 16.99 -29.39
C ILE A 423 -128.73 17.61 -30.02
N ASP A 424 -128.87 18.78 -30.65
CA ASP A 424 -127.76 19.49 -31.28
C ASP A 424 -126.73 20.03 -30.27
N ALA A 425 -127.15 20.37 -29.05
CA ALA A 425 -126.25 20.82 -27.98
C ALA A 425 -125.41 19.69 -27.36
N ARG A 426 -125.63 18.43 -27.74
CA ARG A 426 -124.95 17.27 -27.16
C ARG A 426 -123.59 17.05 -27.83
N LEU A 427 -122.51 17.05 -27.05
CA LEU A 427 -121.19 16.64 -27.52
C LEU A 427 -121.22 15.22 -28.11
N SER A 428 -120.52 15.03 -29.23
CA SER A 428 -120.40 13.72 -29.88
C SER A 428 -119.60 12.76 -29.00
N ILE A 429 -119.92 11.47 -29.11
CA ILE A 429 -119.26 10.41 -28.35
C ILE A 429 -117.76 10.37 -28.64
N GLU A 430 -117.35 10.66 -29.89
CA GLU A 430 -115.95 10.75 -30.28
C GLU A 430 -115.20 11.89 -29.58
N ALA A 431 -115.82 13.07 -29.46
CA ALA A 431 -115.22 14.20 -28.76
C ALA A 431 -115.04 13.90 -27.26
N ARG A 432 -116.01 13.18 -26.66
CA ARG A 432 -115.93 12.74 -25.27
C ARG A 432 -114.83 11.71 -25.04
N ASN A 433 -114.71 10.71 -25.92
CA ASN A 433 -113.67 9.68 -25.80
C ASN A 433 -112.27 10.26 -25.98
N LYS A 434 -112.06 11.20 -26.92
CA LYS A 434 -110.78 11.90 -27.08
C LYS A 434 -110.34 12.65 -25.83
N LEU A 435 -111.28 13.25 -25.10
CA LEU A 435 -110.97 13.93 -23.83
C LEU A 435 -110.57 12.93 -22.74
N GLN A 436 -111.24 11.77 -22.69
CA GLN A 436 -110.94 10.69 -21.75
C GLN A 436 -109.57 10.03 -22.03
N ASP A 437 -109.22 9.80 -23.29
CA ASP A 437 -107.89 9.28 -23.65
C ASP A 437 -106.77 10.26 -23.25
N LYS A 438 -107.03 11.57 -23.40
CA LYS A 438 -106.08 12.62 -23.02
C LYS A 438 -105.91 12.73 -21.50
N GLU A 439 -106.96 12.49 -20.74
CA GLU A 439 -106.90 12.38 -19.28
C GLU A 439 -105.97 11.23 -18.87
N HIS A 440 -106.17 10.03 -19.43
CA HIS A 440 -105.33 8.86 -19.14
C HIS A 440 -103.86 9.06 -19.53
N GLU A 441 -103.57 9.72 -20.66
CA GLU A 441 -102.19 10.01 -21.06
C GLU A 441 -101.48 10.95 -20.08
N LEU A 442 -102.18 12.00 -19.62
CA LEU A 442 -101.64 12.97 -18.67
C LEU A 442 -101.40 12.35 -17.29
N GLU A 443 -102.29 11.46 -16.86
CA GLU A 443 -102.17 10.76 -15.59
C GLU A 443 -100.95 9.82 -15.55
N ARG A 444 -100.68 9.12 -16.66
CA ARG A 444 -99.45 8.31 -16.80
C ARG A 444 -98.18 9.15 -16.74
N LYS A 445 -98.15 10.30 -17.45
CA LYS A 445 -96.99 11.22 -17.43
C LYS A 445 -96.71 11.79 -16.04
N ARG A 446 -97.77 12.09 -15.28
CA ARG A 446 -97.65 12.58 -13.90
C ARG A 446 -96.99 11.55 -12.99
N ALA A 447 -97.39 10.27 -13.10
CA ALA A 447 -96.83 9.20 -12.28
C ALA A 447 -95.32 8.97 -12.54
N GLU A 448 -94.87 9.00 -13.79
CA GLU A 448 -93.45 8.87 -14.14
C GLU A 448 -92.59 10.00 -13.56
N LEU A 449 -93.06 11.25 -13.67
CA LEU A 449 -92.33 12.42 -13.19
C LEU A 449 -92.20 12.42 -11.66
N GLU A 450 -93.25 12.04 -10.94
CA GLU A 450 -93.21 11.92 -9.48
C GLU A 450 -92.22 10.84 -9.03
N HIS A 451 -92.18 9.69 -9.71
CA HIS A 451 -91.20 8.65 -9.39
C HIS A 451 -89.75 9.15 -9.59
N LYS A 452 -89.47 9.82 -10.72
CA LYS A 452 -88.14 10.38 -11.00
C LYS A 452 -87.74 11.43 -9.97
N LYS A 453 -88.66 12.32 -9.60
CA LYS A 453 -88.43 13.34 -8.57
C LYS A 453 -88.06 12.69 -7.24
N LYS A 454 -88.82 11.69 -6.79
CA LYS A 454 -88.58 10.99 -5.53
C LYS A 454 -87.23 10.25 -5.50
N ASP A 455 -86.83 9.57 -6.58
CA ASP A 455 -85.50 8.94 -6.68
C ASP A 455 -84.37 9.99 -6.58
N ARG A 456 -84.51 11.14 -7.26
CA ARG A 456 -83.51 12.21 -7.19
C ARG A 456 -83.41 12.84 -5.80
N GLU A 457 -84.54 13.09 -5.13
CA GLU A 457 -84.58 13.63 -3.77
C GLU A 457 -83.90 12.68 -2.77
N VAL A 458 -84.15 11.37 -2.88
CA VAL A 458 -83.50 10.36 -2.01
C VAL A 458 -81.98 10.34 -2.24
N ARG A 459 -81.52 10.38 -3.49
CA ARG A 459 -80.07 10.43 -3.80
C ARG A 459 -79.42 11.69 -3.26
N LEU A 460 -80.05 12.85 -3.48
CA LEU A 460 -79.54 14.13 -2.97
C LEU A 460 -79.45 14.12 -1.44
N ALA A 461 -80.50 13.67 -0.74
CA ALA A 461 -80.49 13.56 0.71
C ALA A 461 -79.41 12.59 1.22
N THR A 462 -79.15 11.51 0.49
CA THR A 462 -78.09 10.55 0.82
C THR A 462 -76.70 11.19 0.69
N GLU A 463 -76.44 11.92 -0.39
CA GLU A 463 -75.15 12.60 -0.59
C GLU A 463 -74.95 13.76 0.40
N VAL A 464 -75.99 14.57 0.69
CA VAL A 464 -75.92 15.63 1.70
C VAL A 464 -75.64 15.06 3.10
N ARG A 465 -76.24 13.91 3.46
CA ARG A 465 -75.97 13.22 4.74
C ARG A 465 -74.54 12.72 4.87
N LYS A 466 -73.83 12.41 3.78
CA LYS A 466 -72.42 11.98 3.87
C LYS A 466 -71.51 13.10 4.39
N SER A 467 -71.88 14.37 4.19
CA SER A 467 -71.25 15.56 4.80
C SER A 467 -69.70 15.47 4.85
N ILE A 468 -69.11 15.09 3.72
CA ILE A 468 -67.68 14.76 3.60
C ILE A 468 -66.81 16.00 3.87
N THR A 469 -67.29 17.18 3.49
CA THR A 469 -66.63 18.47 3.71
C THR A 469 -67.67 19.60 3.81
N SER A 470 -67.34 20.63 4.58
CA SER A 470 -68.12 21.88 4.67
C SER A 470 -67.62 22.97 3.72
N LEU A 471 -66.56 22.68 2.95
CA LEU A 471 -65.90 23.60 2.03
C LEU A 471 -66.55 23.52 0.65
N THR A 472 -66.61 24.66 -0.04
CA THR A 472 -67.12 24.71 -1.42
C THR A 472 -66.12 24.07 -2.39
N LEU A 473 -66.60 23.67 -3.58
CA LEU A 473 -65.74 23.10 -4.63
C LEU A 473 -64.56 24.03 -4.95
N ASP A 474 -64.81 25.33 -5.12
CA ASP A 474 -63.76 26.33 -5.39
C ASP A 474 -62.70 26.41 -4.28
N GLN A 475 -63.11 26.24 -3.01
CA GLN A 475 -62.19 26.24 -1.88
C GLN A 475 -61.32 24.97 -1.85
N LEU A 476 -61.91 23.81 -2.17
CA LEU A 476 -61.19 22.54 -2.25
C LEU A 476 -60.21 22.53 -3.43
N GLU A 477 -60.62 23.04 -4.60
CA GLU A 477 -59.74 23.19 -5.76
C GLU A 477 -58.58 24.15 -5.46
N SER A 478 -58.83 25.26 -4.77
CA SER A 478 -57.79 26.18 -4.34
C SER A 478 -56.83 25.55 -3.32
N GLN A 479 -57.32 24.73 -2.38
CA GLN A 479 -56.48 24.03 -1.42
C GLN A 479 -55.64 22.92 -2.07
N GLN A 480 -56.25 22.14 -2.96
CA GLN A 480 -55.56 21.11 -3.72
C GLN A 480 -54.43 21.72 -4.55
N LYS A 481 -54.69 22.82 -5.25
CA LYS A 481 -53.67 23.53 -6.01
C LYS A 481 -52.53 24.03 -5.11
N GLY A 482 -52.84 24.58 -3.94
CA GLY A 482 -51.82 24.99 -2.97
C GLY A 482 -50.98 23.81 -2.46
N TYR A 483 -51.59 22.65 -2.21
CA TYR A 483 -50.85 21.45 -1.83
C TYR A 483 -49.98 20.91 -2.98
N ASP A 484 -50.50 20.88 -4.21
CA ASP A 484 -49.74 20.46 -5.38
C ASP A 484 -48.51 21.35 -5.62
N ASP A 485 -48.67 22.68 -5.47
CA ASP A 485 -47.56 23.64 -5.57
C ASP A 485 -46.51 23.39 -4.48
N THR A 486 -46.94 23.22 -3.22
CA THR A 486 -46.01 22.93 -2.10
C THR A 486 -45.31 21.59 -2.27
N PHE A 487 -46.00 20.59 -2.78
CA PHE A 487 -45.44 19.27 -3.04
C PHE A 487 -44.41 19.31 -4.17
N SER A 488 -44.67 20.08 -5.23
CA SER A 488 -43.70 20.32 -6.30
C SER A 488 -42.43 20.99 -5.76
N GLN A 489 -42.57 22.05 -4.96
CA GLN A 489 -41.43 22.75 -4.35
C GLN A 489 -40.60 21.83 -3.45
N LEU A 490 -41.25 21.01 -2.62
CA LEU A 490 -40.55 20.04 -1.78
C LEU A 490 -39.81 18.99 -2.60
N ARG A 491 -40.39 18.53 -3.71
CA ARG A 491 -39.74 17.57 -4.61
C ARG A 491 -38.48 18.17 -5.25
N ASP A 492 -38.54 19.41 -5.70
CA ASP A 492 -37.41 20.11 -6.30
C ASP A 492 -36.29 20.34 -5.26
N ASN A 493 -36.64 20.77 -4.04
CA ASN A 493 -35.68 20.92 -2.94
C ASN A 493 -35.00 19.59 -2.56
N ILE A 494 -35.74 18.49 -2.55
CA ILE A 494 -35.18 17.16 -2.28
C ILE A 494 -34.19 16.76 -3.39
N ALA A 495 -34.50 17.07 -4.66
CA ALA A 495 -33.60 16.80 -5.76
C ALA A 495 -32.30 17.63 -5.66
N GLU A 496 -32.41 18.92 -5.33
CA GLU A 496 -31.26 19.79 -5.12
C GLU A 496 -30.38 19.32 -3.95
N LEU A 497 -30.97 19.00 -2.80
CA LEU A 497 -30.22 18.49 -1.64
C LEU A 497 -29.53 17.14 -1.94
N LYS A 498 -30.18 16.26 -2.71
CA LYS A 498 -29.55 15.01 -3.16
C LYS A 498 -28.35 15.28 -4.07
N HIS A 499 -28.46 16.24 -4.98
CA HIS A 499 -27.34 16.63 -5.84
C HIS A 499 -26.18 17.15 -5.01
N GLN A 500 -26.43 18.07 -4.08
CA GLN A 500 -25.41 18.63 -3.17
C GLN A 500 -24.73 17.55 -2.32
N LEU A 501 -25.48 16.57 -1.81
CA LEU A 501 -24.91 15.44 -1.06
C LEU A 501 -24.01 14.58 -1.95
N THR A 502 -24.40 14.34 -3.19
CA THR A 502 -23.61 13.55 -4.15
C THR A 502 -22.33 14.30 -4.50
N GLU A 503 -22.40 15.58 -4.84
CA GLU A 503 -21.21 16.41 -5.10
C GLU A 503 -20.27 16.48 -3.89
N ASN A 504 -20.81 16.59 -2.67
CA ASN A 504 -20.00 16.58 -1.44
C ASN A 504 -19.28 15.23 -1.26
N SER A 505 -19.98 14.12 -1.51
CA SER A 505 -19.38 12.79 -1.40
C SER A 505 -18.24 12.59 -2.42
N GLU A 506 -18.43 13.03 -3.66
CA GLU A 506 -17.38 12.99 -4.68
C GLU A 506 -16.23 13.93 -4.34
N ALA A 507 -16.51 15.12 -3.80
CA ALA A 507 -15.47 16.04 -3.35
C ALA A 507 -14.63 15.44 -2.21
N ARG A 508 -15.24 14.71 -1.27
CA ARG A 508 -14.52 14.02 -0.20
C ARG A 508 -13.59 12.93 -0.73
N GLU A 509 -14.03 12.14 -1.70
CA GLU A 509 -13.17 11.14 -2.34
C GLU A 509 -12.01 11.82 -3.09
N ARG A 510 -12.25 12.90 -3.84
CA ARG A 510 -11.18 13.68 -4.49
C ARG A 510 -10.17 14.23 -3.48
N VAL A 511 -10.61 14.72 -2.32
CA VAL A 511 -9.71 15.21 -1.26
C VAL A 511 -8.88 14.05 -0.69
N LYS A 512 -9.49 12.90 -0.43
CA LYS A 512 -8.81 11.71 0.07
C LYS A 512 -7.74 11.21 -0.91
N GLU A 513 -8.03 11.20 -2.21
CA GLU A 513 -7.03 10.89 -3.24
C GLU A 513 -5.87 11.88 -3.22
N LYS A 514 -6.15 13.18 -3.09
CA LYS A 514 -5.11 14.21 -3.01
C LYS A 514 -4.30 14.13 -1.72
N ASP A 515 -4.89 13.77 -0.59
CA ASP A 515 -4.15 13.56 0.66
C ASP A 515 -3.16 12.40 0.52
N ASN A 516 -3.55 11.30 -0.15
CA ASN A 516 -2.64 10.20 -0.44
C ASN A 516 -1.47 10.64 -1.35
N GLU A 517 -1.75 11.44 -2.39
CA GLU A 517 -0.70 12.02 -3.25
C GLU A 517 0.23 12.94 -2.45
N ILE A 518 -0.31 13.77 -1.55
CA ILE A 518 0.47 14.66 -0.68
C ILE A 518 1.35 13.86 0.27
N GLU A 519 0.84 12.79 0.86
CA GLU A 519 1.61 11.95 1.78
C GLU A 519 2.76 11.23 1.05
N ALA A 520 2.50 10.69 -0.15
CA ALA A 520 3.54 10.15 -1.01
C ALA A 520 4.61 11.21 -1.36
N GLN A 521 4.18 12.43 -1.72
CA GLN A 521 5.09 13.52 -2.05
C GLN A 521 5.87 14.02 -0.83
N LYS A 522 5.29 14.00 0.37
CA LYS A 522 5.98 14.32 1.63
C LYS A 522 7.09 13.33 1.89
N ASN A 523 6.86 12.03 1.69
CA ASN A 523 7.89 11.01 1.86
C ASN A 523 9.06 11.20 0.89
N GLU A 524 8.78 11.48 -0.39
CA GLU A 524 9.80 11.83 -1.37
C GLU A 524 10.56 13.11 -0.97
N CYS A 525 9.85 14.17 -0.57
CA CYS A 525 10.46 15.41 -0.11
C CYS A 525 11.37 15.18 1.10
N LEU A 526 10.96 14.34 2.05
CA LEU A 526 11.74 13.99 3.23
C LEU A 526 13.01 13.21 2.84
N ARG A 527 12.94 12.29 1.87
CA ARG A 527 14.13 11.63 1.30
C ARG A 527 15.10 12.64 0.70
N TRP A 528 14.60 13.56 -0.14
CA TRP A 528 15.42 14.60 -0.75
C TRP A 528 15.98 15.59 0.28
N GLN A 529 15.23 15.91 1.32
CA GLN A 529 15.66 16.78 2.41
C GLN A 529 16.78 16.13 3.24
N ASN A 530 16.69 14.84 3.51
CA ASN A 530 17.76 14.09 4.18
C ASN A 530 19.03 14.11 3.33
N LEU A 531 18.91 13.86 2.03
CA LEU A 531 20.04 13.92 1.10
C LEU A 531 20.62 15.34 1.01
N HIS A 532 19.75 16.35 0.99
CA HIS A 532 20.15 17.75 0.98
C HIS A 532 20.93 18.14 2.25
N THR A 533 20.45 17.66 3.40
CA THR A 533 21.10 17.89 4.70
C THR A 533 22.47 17.23 4.78
N LEU A 534 22.65 16.06 4.16
CA LEU A 534 23.94 15.36 4.15
C LEU A 534 24.94 15.99 3.17
N ILE A 535 24.56 16.13 1.91
CA ILE A 535 25.49 16.45 0.81
C ILE A 535 24.98 17.54 -0.14
N GLY A 536 23.75 17.99 0.03
CA GLY A 536 23.12 18.94 -0.88
C GLY A 536 23.63 20.36 -0.73
N SER A 537 23.88 20.97 -1.87
CA SER A 537 24.14 22.40 -2.06
C SER A 537 23.91 22.70 -3.53
N VAL A 538 23.29 23.84 -3.86
CA VAL A 538 22.94 24.22 -5.23
C VAL A 538 24.17 24.28 -6.16
N ASP A 539 25.32 24.66 -5.61
CA ASP A 539 26.61 24.77 -6.29
C ASP A 539 27.51 23.54 -6.12
N GLY A 540 27.01 22.50 -5.45
CA GLY A 540 27.78 21.30 -5.10
C GLY A 540 28.90 21.53 -4.10
N LYS A 541 29.02 22.72 -3.48
CA LYS A 541 30.11 23.04 -2.55
C LYS A 541 30.16 22.12 -1.34
N LYS A 542 29.02 21.70 -0.78
CA LYS A 542 29.00 20.89 0.45
C LYS A 542 29.64 19.52 0.25
N TYR A 543 29.21 18.81 -0.80
CA TYR A 543 29.82 17.54 -1.19
C TYR A 543 31.27 17.71 -1.67
N ARG A 544 31.54 18.77 -2.45
CA ARG A 544 32.90 19.07 -2.94
C ARG A 544 33.88 19.33 -1.80
N ASN A 545 33.52 20.15 -0.83
CA ASN A 545 34.35 20.46 0.34
C ASN A 545 34.58 19.22 1.21
N PHE A 546 33.56 18.36 1.34
CA PHE A 546 33.71 17.07 2.03
C PHE A 546 34.73 16.17 1.32
N ALA A 547 34.58 15.96 0.01
CA ALA A 547 35.51 15.15 -0.79
C ALA A 547 36.92 15.75 -0.87
N GLN A 548 37.02 17.08 -1.00
CA GLN A 548 38.29 17.81 -0.97
C GLN A 548 38.93 17.74 0.41
N GLY A 549 38.17 17.77 1.49
CA GLY A 549 38.67 17.61 2.85
C GLY A 549 39.35 16.25 3.06
N LEU A 550 38.79 15.16 2.54
CA LEU A 550 39.41 13.82 2.56
C LEU A 550 40.70 13.78 1.71
N THR A 551 40.72 14.50 0.59
CA THR A 551 41.90 14.59 -0.28
C THR A 551 42.99 15.43 0.37
N PHE A 552 42.60 16.52 1.02
CA PHE A 552 43.47 17.42 1.75
C PHE A 552 44.12 16.70 2.94
N GLU A 553 43.37 15.89 3.68
CA GLU A 553 43.92 15.04 4.75
C GLU A 553 45.03 14.10 4.26
N ARG A 554 44.86 13.50 3.07
CA ARG A 554 45.93 12.70 2.44
C ARG A 554 47.14 13.56 2.05
N MET A 555 46.93 14.78 1.53
CA MET A 555 48.02 15.72 1.23
C MET A 555 48.79 16.09 2.51
N VAL A 556 48.08 16.40 3.59
CA VAL A 556 48.67 16.74 4.90
C VAL A 556 49.50 15.58 5.45
N SER A 557 49.02 14.34 5.33
CA SER A 557 49.80 13.16 5.69
C SER A 557 51.12 13.05 4.89
N HIS A 558 51.07 13.28 3.58
CA HIS A 558 52.30 13.30 2.77
C HIS A 558 53.22 14.49 3.09
N ALA A 559 52.66 15.65 3.40
CA ALA A 559 53.41 16.84 3.80
C ALA A 559 54.11 16.62 5.14
N ASN A 560 53.43 16.06 6.14
CA ASN A 560 54.00 15.72 7.44
C ASN A 560 55.18 14.75 7.33
N ARG A 561 55.13 13.80 6.40
CA ARG A 561 56.25 12.88 6.15
C ARG A 561 57.50 13.58 5.60
N GLN A 562 57.35 14.70 4.90
CA GLN A 562 58.48 15.51 4.44
C GLN A 562 58.89 16.53 5.51
N LEU A 563 57.91 17.09 6.22
CA LEU A 563 58.14 18.02 7.31
C LEU A 563 58.96 17.36 8.42
N GLU A 564 58.68 16.10 8.77
CA GLU A 564 59.43 15.30 9.75
C GLU A 564 60.93 15.16 9.39
N LYS A 565 61.29 15.23 8.10
CA LYS A 565 62.68 15.22 7.65
C LYS A 565 63.37 16.58 7.79
N MET A 566 62.58 17.66 7.82
CA MET A 566 63.06 19.04 7.89
C MET A 566 63.06 19.59 9.33
N THR A 567 62.05 19.23 10.12
CA THR A 567 61.88 19.65 11.51
C THR A 567 60.97 18.67 12.26
N ASP A 568 61.31 18.36 13.50
CA ASP A 568 60.51 17.55 14.43
C ASP A 568 59.53 18.38 15.26
N ARG A 569 59.65 19.71 15.21
CA ARG A 569 58.91 20.65 16.03
C ARG A 569 57.43 20.77 15.66
N TYR A 570 57.11 20.65 14.37
CA TYR A 570 55.77 20.94 13.84
C TYR A 570 55.11 19.73 13.19
N LEU A 571 53.82 19.53 13.51
CA LEU A 571 52.95 18.59 12.82
C LEU A 571 51.73 19.32 12.26
N LEU A 572 51.46 19.14 10.96
CA LEU A 572 50.34 19.77 10.30
C LEU A 572 49.07 18.94 10.52
N ILE A 573 47.99 19.58 10.92
CA ILE A 573 46.68 18.95 11.07
C ILE A 573 45.61 19.78 10.37
N ARG A 574 44.53 19.11 9.98
CA ARG A 574 43.38 19.76 9.36
C ARG A 574 42.47 20.32 10.44
N ASP A 575 41.96 21.53 10.23
CA ASP A 575 40.94 22.09 11.11
C ASP A 575 39.62 21.27 11.02
N GLU A 576 38.99 21.03 12.16
CA GLU A 576 37.73 20.28 12.23
C GLU A 576 36.53 21.07 11.70
N LYS A 577 36.55 22.40 11.86
CA LYS A 577 35.47 23.32 11.49
C LYS A 577 35.62 23.80 10.05
N GLU A 578 36.86 23.98 9.59
CA GLU A 578 37.18 24.39 8.23
C GLU A 578 37.94 23.26 7.49
N PRO A 579 37.26 22.41 6.69
CA PRO A 579 37.85 21.21 6.07
C PRO A 579 39.05 21.42 5.15
N LEU A 580 39.35 22.67 4.78
CA LEU A 580 40.45 23.07 3.90
C LEU A 580 41.43 24.04 4.59
N ALA A 581 41.28 24.25 5.90
CA ALA A 581 42.22 25.03 6.70
C ALA A 581 43.20 24.09 7.41
N LEU A 582 44.37 24.63 7.69
CA LEU A 582 45.50 23.92 8.29
C LEU A 582 45.89 24.59 9.61
N ASN A 583 46.01 23.77 10.64
CA ASN A 583 46.59 24.13 11.92
C ASN A 583 47.91 23.36 12.10
N VAL A 584 48.73 23.83 13.04
CA VAL A 584 50.01 23.24 13.37
C VAL A 584 50.02 22.90 14.85
N ILE A 585 50.48 21.70 15.18
CA ILE A 585 50.78 21.28 16.54
C ILE A 585 52.26 21.59 16.79
N ASP A 586 52.55 22.39 17.81
CA ASP A 586 53.93 22.67 18.27
C ASP A 586 54.32 21.65 19.35
N ASN A 587 55.15 20.67 18.97
CA ASN A 587 55.62 19.61 19.86
C ASN A 587 56.51 20.15 20.99
N TYR A 588 57.15 21.31 20.79
CA TYR A 588 58.02 21.93 21.80
C TYR A 588 57.21 22.72 22.85
N GLN A 589 55.89 22.89 22.61
CA GLN A 589 54.95 23.52 23.53
C GLN A 589 53.85 22.54 23.95
N ALA A 590 54.25 21.31 24.29
CA ALA A 590 53.37 20.27 24.82
C ALA A 590 52.15 19.95 23.91
N GLY A 591 52.29 20.12 22.59
CA GLY A 591 51.26 19.78 21.62
C GLY A 591 50.16 20.84 21.46
N GLU A 592 50.47 22.11 21.70
CA GLU A 592 49.52 23.21 21.49
C GLU A 592 49.15 23.35 20.00
N GLU A 593 47.85 23.37 19.70
CA GLU A 593 47.33 23.59 18.35
C GLU A 593 47.23 25.09 18.05
N ARG A 594 47.90 25.54 16.98
CA ARG A 594 47.91 26.93 16.53
C ARG A 594 47.56 27.06 15.07
N SER A 595 46.95 28.18 14.72
CA SER A 595 46.76 28.54 13.31
C SER A 595 48.11 28.77 12.64
N THR A 596 48.24 28.28 11.40
CA THR A 596 49.39 28.53 10.51
C THR A 596 49.70 30.01 10.29
N LYS A 597 48.75 30.92 10.55
CA LYS A 597 48.94 32.38 10.43
C LYS A 597 49.93 32.98 11.43
N ASN A 598 50.26 32.25 12.50
CA ASN A 598 51.11 32.74 13.60
C ASN A 598 52.56 32.20 13.54
N LEU A 599 52.94 31.55 12.43
CA LEU A 599 54.29 31.03 12.23
C LEU A 599 55.27 32.16 11.83
N SER A 600 56.54 32.04 12.21
CA SER A 600 57.58 32.98 11.75
C SER A 600 57.87 32.82 10.25
N GLY A 601 58.62 33.75 9.66
CA GLY A 601 58.91 33.75 8.22
C GLY A 601 59.67 32.51 7.72
N GLY A 602 60.64 32.01 8.50
CA GLY A 602 61.38 30.79 8.18
C GLY A 602 60.54 29.52 8.38
N GLU A 603 59.74 29.46 9.44
CA GLU A 603 58.86 28.32 9.74
C GLU A 603 57.73 28.20 8.71
N SER A 604 57.15 29.33 8.29
CA SER A 604 56.17 29.39 7.21
C SER A 604 56.72 28.87 5.89
N PHE A 605 58.01 29.11 5.61
CA PHE A 605 58.67 28.61 4.42
C PHE A 605 58.83 27.09 4.45
N ILE A 606 59.30 26.51 5.56
CA ILE A 606 59.44 25.05 5.73
C ILE A 606 58.10 24.33 5.64
N VAL A 607 57.04 24.89 6.24
CA VAL A 607 55.67 24.34 6.14
C VAL A 607 55.15 24.42 4.70
N SER A 608 55.35 25.54 4.01
CA SER A 608 54.94 25.72 2.61
C SER A 608 55.70 24.78 1.66
N LEU A 609 56.99 24.61 1.88
CA LEU A 609 57.83 23.68 1.13
C LEU A 609 57.36 22.23 1.34
N SER A 610 57.11 21.84 2.59
CA SER A 610 56.62 20.50 2.93
C SER A 610 55.25 20.22 2.30
N LEU A 611 54.36 21.21 2.26
CA LEU A 611 53.06 21.12 1.55
C LEU A 611 53.24 21.00 0.03
N ALA A 612 54.11 21.80 -0.59
CA ALA A 612 54.40 21.72 -2.02
C ALA A 612 54.95 20.33 -2.41
N LEU A 613 55.82 19.77 -1.58
CA LEU A 613 56.37 18.43 -1.75
C LEU A 613 55.32 17.33 -1.52
N GLY A 614 54.47 17.49 -0.50
CA GLY A 614 53.33 16.59 -0.24
C GLY A 614 52.33 16.57 -1.40
N LEU A 615 52.03 17.73 -1.97
CA LEU A 615 51.19 17.88 -3.16
C LEU A 615 51.80 17.20 -4.39
N SER A 616 53.11 17.39 -4.61
CA SER A 616 53.84 16.73 -5.70
C SER A 616 53.81 15.19 -5.58
N HIS A 617 53.78 14.65 -4.37
CA HIS A 617 53.66 13.20 -4.16
C HIS A 617 52.23 12.69 -4.42
N MET A 618 51.20 13.44 -4.01
CA MET A 618 49.78 13.07 -4.22
C MET A 618 49.37 13.11 -5.71
N ALA A 619 49.89 14.06 -6.48
CA ALA A 619 49.51 14.27 -7.88
C ALA A 619 49.98 13.13 -8.81
N SER A 620 51.01 12.38 -8.41
CA SER A 620 51.67 11.31 -9.19
C SER A 620 50.76 10.25 -9.83
N LYS A 621 49.55 10.03 -9.30
CA LYS A 621 48.60 9.03 -9.82
C LYS A 621 47.74 9.50 -11.00
N ASN A 622 47.39 10.79 -11.10
CA ASN A 622 46.50 11.32 -12.14
C ASN A 622 47.12 12.47 -12.96
N VAL A 623 48.00 13.28 -12.37
CA VAL A 623 48.68 14.41 -13.03
C VAL A 623 50.13 14.43 -12.53
N ARG A 624 51.07 13.93 -13.32
CA ARG A 624 52.49 13.95 -12.96
C ARG A 624 53.00 15.39 -12.93
N VAL A 625 53.38 15.85 -11.74
CA VAL A 625 54.09 17.12 -11.54
C VAL A 625 55.58 16.76 -11.46
N ASP A 626 56.23 16.72 -12.62
CA ASP A 626 57.63 16.28 -12.76
C ASP A 626 58.65 17.42 -12.51
N SER A 627 58.17 18.67 -12.39
CA SER A 627 59.01 19.84 -12.13
C SER A 627 58.46 20.74 -11.01
N LEU A 628 59.35 21.26 -10.17
CA LEU A 628 59.05 22.21 -9.10
C LEU A 628 60.04 23.37 -9.15
N PHE A 629 59.55 24.60 -9.17
CA PHE A 629 60.37 25.81 -9.10
C PHE A 629 60.12 26.53 -7.77
N LEU A 630 61.20 26.81 -7.04
CA LEU A 630 61.18 27.52 -5.77
C LEU A 630 61.84 28.89 -5.98
N ASP A 631 61.09 29.96 -5.73
CA ASP A 631 61.52 31.33 -5.96
C ASP A 631 61.62 32.09 -4.64
N GLU A 632 62.86 32.31 -4.19
CA GLU A 632 63.22 32.94 -2.91
C GLU A 632 62.58 32.31 -1.65
N GLY A 633 62.96 32.79 -0.46
CA GLY A 633 62.49 32.26 0.84
C GLY A 633 63.52 31.44 1.64
N PHE A 634 64.67 31.13 1.03
CA PHE A 634 65.81 30.54 1.74
C PHE A 634 66.60 31.54 2.60
N GLY A 635 66.41 32.85 2.40
CA GLY A 635 67.13 33.90 3.13
C GLY A 635 66.58 34.19 4.54
N SER A 636 65.40 33.66 4.87
CA SER A 636 64.80 33.74 6.21
C SER A 636 65.05 32.49 7.06
N LEU A 637 65.80 31.52 6.54
CA LEU A 637 66.24 30.33 7.25
C LEU A 637 67.61 30.59 7.90
N ASP A 638 67.85 29.97 9.04
CA ASP A 638 69.20 29.85 9.59
C ASP A 638 70.02 28.83 8.78
N GLU A 639 71.35 28.81 9.00
CA GLU A 639 72.26 27.93 8.26
C GLU A 639 71.92 26.45 8.44
N GLU A 640 71.49 26.05 9.64
CA GLU A 640 71.10 24.66 9.94
C GLU A 640 69.81 24.23 9.22
N ALA A 641 68.74 25.04 9.24
CA ALA A 641 67.51 24.70 8.52
C ALA A 641 67.69 24.76 7.00
N LEU A 642 68.55 25.65 6.49
CA LEU A 642 68.89 25.72 5.07
C LEU A 642 69.56 24.43 4.59
N ASP A 643 70.43 23.86 5.40
CA ASP A 643 71.16 22.63 5.10
C ASP A 643 70.23 21.42 5.00
N ILE A 644 69.35 21.27 5.98
CA ILE A 644 68.38 20.17 6.03
C ILE A 644 67.36 20.29 4.87
N ALA A 645 66.91 21.51 4.57
CA ALA A 645 66.05 21.76 3.43
C ALA A 645 66.73 21.37 2.10
N LEU A 646 68.02 21.68 1.94
CA LEU A 646 68.79 21.34 0.75
C LEU A 646 69.03 19.83 0.59
N GLU A 647 69.31 19.14 1.69
CA GLU A 647 69.45 17.68 1.70
C GLU A 647 68.13 16.99 1.29
N THR A 648 67.01 17.51 1.80
CA THR A 648 65.68 16.99 1.46
C THR A 648 65.34 17.23 -0.02
N LEU A 649 65.72 18.39 -0.58
CA LEU A 649 65.57 18.69 -2.02
C LEU A 649 66.46 17.79 -2.89
N ALA A 650 67.70 17.53 -2.47
CA ALA A 650 68.61 16.62 -3.17
C ALA A 650 68.07 15.17 -3.20
N GLY A 651 67.45 14.71 -2.11
CA GLY A 651 66.79 13.41 -2.06
C GLY A 651 65.65 13.27 -3.08
N LEU A 652 64.88 14.32 -3.31
CA LEU A 652 63.78 14.33 -4.29
C LEU A 652 64.26 14.38 -5.75
N GLN A 653 65.44 14.96 -6.00
CA GLN A 653 66.08 14.88 -7.31
C GLN A 653 66.42 13.43 -7.68
N GLN A 654 66.84 12.60 -6.71
CA GLN A 654 67.11 11.18 -6.91
C GLN A 654 65.85 10.38 -7.25
N GLU A 655 64.67 10.86 -6.86
CA GLU A 655 63.36 10.29 -7.22
C GLU A 655 62.92 10.67 -8.67
N GLY A 656 63.77 11.34 -9.44
CA GLY A 656 63.54 11.66 -10.85
C GLY A 656 62.75 12.94 -11.10
N LYS A 657 62.60 13.81 -10.08
CA LYS A 657 61.92 15.10 -10.20
C LYS A 657 62.90 16.23 -10.48
N LEU A 658 62.52 17.15 -11.38
CA LEU A 658 63.32 18.34 -11.69
C LEU A 658 62.99 19.46 -10.71
N ILE A 659 63.97 19.86 -9.89
CA ILE A 659 63.80 20.95 -8.92
C ILE A 659 64.67 22.13 -9.38
N GLY A 660 64.03 23.27 -9.63
CA GLY A 660 64.69 24.54 -9.90
C GLY A 660 64.61 25.46 -8.69
N VAL A 661 65.71 26.09 -8.32
CA VAL A 661 65.77 27.03 -7.19
C VAL A 661 66.32 28.37 -7.68
N ILE A 662 65.62 29.45 -7.36
CA ILE A 662 66.04 30.84 -7.59
C ILE A 662 66.33 31.45 -6.21
N SER A 663 67.57 31.87 -5.98
CA SER A 663 67.97 32.46 -4.71
C SER A 663 69.22 33.33 -4.84
N HIS A 664 69.28 34.38 -4.02
CA HIS A 664 70.44 35.25 -3.86
C HIS A 664 71.39 34.81 -2.72
N VAL A 665 70.98 33.82 -1.91
CA VAL A 665 71.75 33.32 -0.76
C VAL A 665 73.04 32.65 -1.21
N THR A 666 74.18 33.06 -0.63
CA THR A 666 75.51 32.57 -1.02
C THR A 666 75.73 31.09 -0.70
N ALA A 667 75.20 30.59 0.42
CA ALA A 667 75.32 29.19 0.82
C ALA A 667 74.75 28.19 -0.22
N LEU A 668 73.72 28.58 -0.97
CA LEU A 668 73.15 27.76 -2.07
C LEU A 668 74.09 27.68 -3.28
N LYS A 669 74.88 28.73 -3.54
CA LYS A 669 75.85 28.79 -4.66
C LYS A 669 77.00 27.81 -4.48
N GLU A 670 77.32 27.42 -3.25
CA GLU A 670 78.41 26.48 -2.97
C GLU A 670 77.95 25.02 -3.06
N ARG A 671 76.66 24.75 -2.81
CA ARG A 671 76.11 23.38 -2.72
C ARG A 671 75.54 22.84 -4.04
N ILE A 672 74.98 23.70 -4.89
CA ILE A 672 74.40 23.29 -6.18
C ILE A 672 75.40 23.60 -7.30
N SER A 673 76.03 22.57 -7.86
CA SER A 673 77.05 22.73 -8.92
C SER A 673 76.48 23.16 -10.28
N SER A 674 75.22 22.84 -10.56
CA SER A 674 74.53 23.17 -11.81
C SER A 674 73.79 24.49 -11.70
N GLN A 675 74.42 25.57 -12.16
CA GLN A 675 73.91 26.94 -11.98
C GLN A 675 73.60 27.63 -13.31
N ILE A 676 72.60 28.51 -13.26
CA ILE A 676 72.32 29.53 -14.25
C ILE A 676 72.49 30.87 -13.55
N GLN A 677 73.56 31.58 -13.85
CA GLN A 677 73.91 32.87 -13.27
C GLN A 677 73.31 33.99 -14.10
N VAL A 678 72.62 34.92 -13.45
CA VAL A 678 72.08 36.14 -14.07
C VAL A 678 72.90 37.33 -13.58
N ILE A 679 73.61 37.99 -14.51
CA ILE A 679 74.50 39.10 -14.24
C ILE A 679 73.85 40.39 -14.78
N PRO A 680 73.48 41.34 -13.91
CA PRO A 680 72.88 42.61 -14.35
C PRO A 680 73.90 43.47 -15.12
N GLN A 681 73.44 44.14 -16.17
CA GLN A 681 74.21 45.10 -16.97
C GLN A 681 73.58 46.50 -16.93
N THR A 682 74.38 47.52 -17.25
CA THR A 682 73.91 48.90 -17.38
C THR A 682 72.82 49.04 -18.44
N GLY A 683 71.75 49.78 -18.12
CA GLY A 683 70.61 50.01 -19.02
C GLY A 683 69.43 49.04 -18.85
N GLY A 684 69.34 48.31 -17.74
CA GLY A 684 68.22 47.40 -17.45
C GLY A 684 68.29 46.06 -18.19
N GLN A 685 69.44 45.75 -18.79
CA GLN A 685 69.70 44.46 -19.43
C GLN A 685 70.39 43.50 -18.45
N SER A 686 70.28 42.20 -18.67
CA SER A 686 71.00 41.18 -17.90
C SER A 686 71.56 40.14 -18.85
N VAL A 687 72.72 39.59 -18.53
CA VAL A 687 73.34 38.47 -19.25
C VAL A 687 73.22 37.21 -18.42
N ILE A 688 72.82 36.12 -19.06
CA ILE A 688 72.67 34.82 -18.43
C ILE A 688 73.82 33.91 -18.88
N SER A 689 74.48 33.26 -17.94
CA SER A 689 75.57 32.29 -18.18
C SER A 689 75.37 31.04 -17.32
N GLY A 690 75.64 29.84 -17.86
CA GLY A 690 75.44 28.60 -17.11
C GLY A 690 75.14 27.37 -17.97
N TYR A 691 74.84 26.26 -17.31
CA TYR A 691 74.50 25.00 -17.97
C TYR A 691 73.23 25.14 -18.81
N GLY A 692 73.30 24.76 -20.09
CA GLY A 692 72.17 24.85 -21.02
C GLY A 692 71.91 26.24 -21.61
N CYS A 693 72.62 27.29 -21.17
CA CYS A 693 72.50 28.63 -21.73
C CYS A 693 73.21 28.72 -23.09
N LYS A 694 72.45 28.93 -24.17
CA LYS A 694 72.98 29.27 -25.50
C LYS A 694 72.43 30.60 -25.94
N LYS A 695 73.28 31.44 -26.53
CA LYS A 695 72.84 32.66 -27.20
C LYS A 695 72.01 32.24 -28.41
N VAL A 696 70.70 32.42 -28.34
CA VAL A 696 69.82 32.24 -29.50
C VAL A 696 70.12 33.40 -30.43
N LEU A 697 70.85 33.12 -31.53
CA LEU A 697 71.02 34.06 -32.62
C LEU A 697 69.68 34.13 -33.36
N GLY A 698 68.83 35.05 -32.91
CA GLY A 698 67.65 35.53 -33.63
C GLY A 698 67.96 36.89 -34.23
#